data_AF-A0A1Z4JTB3-F1
#
_entry.id   AF-A0A1Z4JTB3-F1
#
_cell.length_a   1.000
_cell.length_b   1.000
_cell.length_c   1.000
_cell.angle_alpha   90.00
_cell.angle_beta   90.00
_cell.angle_gamma   90.00
#
_symmetry.space_group_name_H-M   'P 1'
#
loop_
_entity.id
_entity.type
_entity.pdbx_description
1 polymer ?
#
loop_
_entity_poly.entity_id
_entity_poly.type
_entity_poly.pdbx_seq_one_letter_code
_entity_poly.pdbx_strand_id
1 'polypeptide(L)'
;MTLLLEQFVVALKQPLPYCFSLENTLAEYLFPEAHFAIGWFDSSVEYDLSPFQSMHLQCVDCDRGYYSNEPIRQRLRLNTASDFLAASHLFRSCRTPVQELTVRLKVVEDGTVIGDNIFIGLGHGKISDSLAQNLAGLAPPVFQVGFGIRPQNNQAEGQFAIATVTSTSSIAPYDLMLPRSCFRGEALAVGDYCLTIGFGIFEFATVKEVSLGTAVLVNYPHTLETEFLPQLRAQAENLAQLQHDPRRLARQYLNQRQMDSDWCLPSLTPEEAGLFDLFLQTDLDHYLQMLEHPYIAARLVEFGQSWWSAIATGETLTARSAIAQADLTLQPDQVSVPELPDGAETIVLKLPFINSNDAWVLRNHHLPNRVENCIYLHPDTAADLQINFGGDRLAFLSAVDYPTFSAEVTDLQYPHNRYPTIEQSESVPTFEQFISSYQPTLMVQLRRQVKHAIALLTEMQRLTPEQRFAYFQEACNSFQQINWDDQLSPTIVRLQTQVRSFCIDFSSLDVTAQPALLQPFFDQLKQILRVVIGYLSSVLRFAINGHAALNQAEIEVCCALSRYRPVAWLDDLPTGIYLDRPMPSENTYSCSGTIDTVIQQTNQIWATAPPLQIRPLVQFSQLFPSAPTEISEVAKHFSDCIEVAKALYGLRATLLTTPATKMYQAELNNAVEMLSQCWAVPEPLIIATQFWQWFHRRKGSDVAMQLQTEELELAKLIFLRFPQSILGRLKALQFKRLKVTGLQYFTNKHLGRDWRSQSVPITISQNSIVNSPDYGKSVVLVEGEMLGRLTAQSPRLPLGTTAIATIDLLPNSITAATTSDGIPLRIRSQTAQFLESESLISLEIVAQPSEQNKSKLLWYAKVDGKTIGMLCHRSISVLKTLRRLQTGNVFQVTLQPLLPETAWVELEPSSVRYPEIWQQSLRG
;
A
#
# COMPACT_ATOMS: atom_id res chain seq x y z
N MET A 1 5.28 -27.95 13.64
CA MET A 1 5.23 -27.63 15.08
C MET A 1 4.90 -26.15 15.18
N THR A 2 4.01 -25.75 16.08
CA THR A 2 3.38 -24.43 16.07
C THR A 2 3.41 -23.84 17.47
N LEU A 3 4.23 -22.81 17.66
CA LEU A 3 4.33 -22.06 18.90
C LEU A 3 3.18 -21.07 18.98
N LEU A 4 2.34 -21.21 20.01
CA LEU A 4 1.27 -20.27 20.31
C LEU A 4 1.77 -19.24 21.33
N LEU A 5 1.74 -17.97 20.94
CA LEU A 5 2.11 -16.83 21.77
C LEU A 5 0.84 -16.11 22.23
N GLU A 6 0.66 -15.96 23.53
CA GLU A 6 -0.35 -15.04 24.06
C GLU A 6 -0.01 -13.60 23.64
N GLN A 7 -1.00 -12.81 23.25
CA GLN A 7 -0.74 -11.44 22.79
C GLN A 7 -1.27 -10.43 23.81
N PHE A 8 -0.58 -9.31 23.96
CA PHE A 8 -1.08 -8.18 24.75
C PHE A 8 -0.52 -6.84 24.26
N VAL A 9 -1.22 -5.75 24.56
CA VAL A 9 -0.68 -4.40 24.41
C VAL A 9 0.05 -4.05 25.71
N VAL A 10 1.34 -3.73 25.61
CA VAL A 10 2.22 -3.59 26.78
C VAL A 10 1.71 -2.53 27.75
N ALA A 11 1.23 -1.39 27.23
CA ALA A 11 0.66 -0.31 28.04
C ALA A 11 -0.61 -0.73 28.83
N LEU A 12 -1.39 -1.68 28.30
CA LEU A 12 -2.66 -2.12 28.90
C LEU A 12 -2.50 -3.35 29.80
N LYS A 13 -1.46 -4.17 29.57
CA LYS A 13 -1.22 -5.46 30.25
C LYS A 13 -2.44 -6.37 30.31
N GLN A 14 -3.30 -6.28 29.32
CA GLN A 14 -4.46 -7.15 29.18
C GLN A 14 -4.24 -8.12 28.02
N PRO A 15 -4.49 -9.42 28.22
CA PRO A 15 -4.42 -10.39 27.13
C PRO A 15 -5.44 -10.03 26.05
N LEU A 16 -5.01 -10.13 24.80
CA LEU A 16 -5.88 -10.05 23.63
C LEU A 16 -6.57 -11.42 23.44
N PRO A 17 -7.79 -11.46 22.87
CA PRO A 17 -8.61 -12.67 22.81
C PRO A 17 -8.11 -13.75 21.82
N TYR A 18 -6.90 -13.59 21.25
CA TYR A 18 -6.35 -14.46 20.22
C TYR A 18 -4.83 -14.67 20.41
N CYS A 19 -4.35 -15.84 20.03
CA CYS A 19 -2.93 -16.19 20.06
C CYS A 19 -2.24 -15.85 18.74
N PHE A 20 -0.95 -15.50 18.78
CA PHE A 20 -0.12 -15.39 17.58
C PHE A 20 0.59 -16.74 17.38
N SER A 21 0.43 -17.34 16.21
CA SER A 21 1.10 -18.59 15.90
C SER A 21 2.38 -18.34 15.10
N LEU A 22 3.48 -18.92 15.55
CA LEU A 22 4.71 -19.03 14.78
C LEU A 22 4.96 -20.51 14.45
N GLU A 23 5.40 -20.77 13.24
CA GLU A 23 5.64 -22.14 12.79
C GLU A 23 7.13 -22.46 12.82
N ASN A 24 7.47 -23.65 13.31
CA ASN A 24 8.81 -24.22 13.22
C ASN A 24 9.89 -23.28 13.80
N THR A 25 9.75 -22.91 15.07
CA THR A 25 10.69 -21.99 15.73
C THR A 25 11.74 -22.71 16.56
N LEU A 26 12.89 -22.08 16.76
CA LEU A 26 13.93 -22.61 17.66
C LEU A 26 13.56 -22.42 19.13
N ALA A 27 12.74 -21.41 19.45
CA ALA A 27 12.20 -21.20 20.79
C ALA A 27 11.42 -22.44 21.26
N GLU A 28 10.53 -22.97 20.41
CA GLU A 28 9.75 -24.19 20.69
C GLU A 28 10.65 -25.42 20.88
N TYR A 29 11.71 -25.55 20.07
CA TYR A 29 12.66 -26.65 20.21
C TYR A 29 13.47 -26.57 21.51
N LEU A 30 14.04 -25.40 21.83
CA LEU A 30 14.92 -25.23 22.98
C LEU A 30 14.16 -25.22 24.31
N PHE A 31 12.92 -24.72 24.31
CA PHE A 31 12.13 -24.47 25.50
C PHE A 31 10.68 -24.98 25.33
N PRO A 32 10.49 -26.31 25.17
CA PRO A 32 9.17 -26.89 24.90
C PRO A 32 8.17 -26.71 26.05
N GLU A 33 8.67 -26.54 27.28
CA GLU A 33 7.85 -26.35 28.48
C GLU A 33 7.62 -24.87 28.83
N ALA A 34 8.28 -23.95 28.12
CA ALA A 34 8.13 -22.52 28.38
C ALA A 34 6.82 -22.01 27.77
N HIS A 35 6.11 -21.20 28.55
CA HIS A 35 5.01 -20.39 28.06
C HIS A 35 5.55 -19.05 27.57
N PHE A 36 5.02 -18.61 26.43
CA PHE A 36 5.49 -17.42 25.77
C PHE A 36 4.34 -16.47 25.46
N ALA A 37 4.64 -15.18 25.52
CA ALA A 37 3.75 -14.12 25.08
C ALA A 37 4.50 -13.13 24.19
N ILE A 38 3.75 -12.38 23.39
CA ILE A 38 4.25 -11.29 22.56
C ILE A 38 3.51 -10.00 22.95
N GLY A 39 4.31 -9.04 23.44
CA GLY A 39 3.86 -7.70 23.75
C GLY A 39 4.11 -6.77 22.57
N TRP A 40 3.10 -5.98 22.22
CA TRP A 40 3.21 -4.93 21.21
C TRP A 40 3.46 -3.59 21.88
N PHE A 41 4.49 -2.88 21.42
CA PHE A 41 4.90 -1.59 21.96
C PHE A 41 4.34 -0.45 21.11
N ASP A 42 3.92 0.62 21.79
CA ASP A 42 3.87 1.91 21.14
C ASP A 42 5.31 2.43 21.08
N SER A 43 5.77 2.71 19.87
CA SER A 43 7.12 3.18 19.57
C SER A 43 7.50 4.48 20.32
N SER A 44 6.52 5.21 20.85
CA SER A 44 6.69 6.44 21.62
C SER A 44 6.90 6.26 23.13
N VAL A 45 6.85 5.03 23.66
CA VAL A 45 6.89 4.74 25.11
C VAL A 45 8.14 3.93 25.47
N GLU A 46 8.73 4.18 26.64
CA GLU A 46 9.80 3.34 27.20
C GLU A 46 9.33 1.88 27.36
N TYR A 47 10.23 0.93 27.15
CA TYR A 47 9.92 -0.49 27.35
C TYR A 47 9.56 -0.76 28.81
N ASP A 48 8.31 -1.16 29.05
CA ASP A 48 7.89 -1.64 30.37
C ASP A 48 8.47 -3.03 30.64
N LEU A 49 9.49 -3.06 31.52
CA LEU A 49 10.17 -4.28 31.97
C LEU A 49 9.35 -5.11 32.97
N SER A 50 8.24 -4.58 33.48
CA SER A 50 7.44 -5.32 34.44
C SER A 50 6.75 -6.54 33.80
N PRO A 51 6.53 -7.61 34.58
CA PRO A 51 6.05 -8.86 34.03
C PRO A 51 4.59 -8.78 33.57
N PHE A 52 4.26 -9.54 32.54
CA PHE A 52 2.90 -9.83 32.10
C PHE A 52 2.53 -11.24 32.55
N GLN A 53 1.53 -11.38 33.43
CA GLN A 53 1.10 -12.68 33.97
C GLN A 53 2.26 -13.56 34.50
N SER A 54 3.24 -12.95 35.19
CA SER A 54 4.47 -13.59 35.68
C SER A 54 5.50 -13.96 34.60
N MET A 55 5.26 -13.63 33.34
CA MET A 55 6.24 -13.73 32.25
C MET A 55 7.07 -12.45 32.16
N HIS A 56 8.37 -12.59 31.98
CA HIS A 56 9.32 -11.48 31.88
C HIS A 56 9.78 -11.30 30.43
N LEU A 57 10.00 -10.05 30.01
CA LEU A 57 10.55 -9.72 28.70
C LEU A 57 11.89 -10.47 28.52
N GLN A 58 12.04 -11.21 27.43
CA GLN A 58 13.19 -12.02 27.05
C GLN A 58 14.05 -11.36 25.96
N CYS A 59 13.42 -10.83 24.91
CA CYS A 59 14.09 -10.11 23.83
C CYS A 59 13.12 -9.16 23.12
N VAL A 60 13.66 -8.28 22.27
CA VAL A 60 12.91 -7.29 21.50
C VAL A 60 13.23 -7.40 20.00
N ASP A 61 12.26 -7.06 19.18
CA ASP A 61 12.35 -7.00 17.72
C ASP A 61 11.50 -5.81 17.24
N CYS A 62 12.16 -4.67 17.05
CA CYS A 62 11.50 -3.39 16.73
C CYS A 62 10.32 -3.07 17.66
N ASP A 63 9.09 -3.15 17.17
CA ASP A 63 7.83 -2.86 17.86
C ASP A 63 7.29 -4.02 18.72
N ARG A 64 8.04 -5.13 18.80
CA ARG A 64 7.64 -6.36 19.49
C ARG A 64 8.60 -6.70 20.60
N GLY A 65 8.08 -7.31 21.66
CA GLY A 65 8.88 -7.93 22.72
C GLY A 65 8.31 -9.28 23.08
N TYR A 66 9.20 -10.25 23.24
CA TYR A 66 8.84 -11.62 23.54
C TYR A 66 9.03 -11.86 25.03
N TYR A 67 7.99 -12.31 25.70
CA TYR A 67 7.95 -12.59 27.14
C TYR A 67 7.93 -14.09 27.38
N SER A 68 8.52 -14.55 28.47
CA SER A 68 8.48 -15.95 28.90
C SER A 68 8.39 -16.08 30.40
N ASN A 69 7.74 -17.14 30.87
CA ASN A 69 7.74 -17.55 32.28
C ASN A 69 9.10 -18.14 32.72
N GLU A 70 9.98 -18.46 31.77
CA GLU A 70 11.32 -18.98 32.02
C GLU A 70 12.41 -17.94 31.71
N PRO A 71 13.57 -18.00 32.40
CA PRO A 71 14.66 -17.06 32.19
C PRO A 71 15.52 -17.43 30.97
N ILE A 72 14.94 -17.36 29.77
CA ILE A 72 15.56 -17.77 28.49
C ILE A 72 16.95 -17.16 28.29
N ARG A 73 17.13 -15.86 28.52
CA ARG A 73 18.44 -15.20 28.37
C ARG A 73 19.52 -15.79 29.25
N GLN A 74 19.18 -16.09 30.50
CA GLN A 74 20.13 -16.65 31.47
C GLN A 74 20.48 -18.09 31.08
N ARG A 75 19.49 -18.87 30.64
CA ARG A 75 19.67 -20.26 30.17
C ARG A 75 20.52 -20.37 28.91
N LEU A 76 20.63 -19.29 28.12
CA LEU A 76 21.47 -19.20 26.91
C LEU A 76 22.73 -18.35 27.11
N ARG A 77 22.95 -17.80 28.31
CA ARG A 77 24.09 -16.92 28.66
C ARG A 77 24.29 -15.74 27.70
N LEU A 78 23.19 -15.11 27.31
CA LEU A 78 23.24 -13.92 26.45
C LEU A 78 23.77 -12.74 27.26
N ASN A 79 24.91 -12.19 26.86
CA ASN A 79 25.66 -11.24 27.68
C ASN A 79 26.01 -9.94 26.93
N THR A 80 25.84 -9.90 25.62
CA THR A 80 26.14 -8.73 24.78
C THR A 80 24.89 -8.13 24.14
N ALA A 81 24.96 -6.87 23.73
CA ALA A 81 23.89 -6.24 22.95
C ALA A 81 23.57 -7.01 21.66
N SER A 82 24.61 -7.51 20.97
CA SER A 82 24.46 -8.34 19.79
C SER A 82 23.70 -9.64 20.10
N ASP A 83 23.97 -10.27 21.25
CA ASP A 83 23.22 -11.44 21.72
C ASP A 83 21.75 -11.11 21.99
N PHE A 84 21.47 -9.99 22.65
CA PHE A 84 20.11 -9.57 22.97
C PHE A 84 19.26 -9.28 21.72
N LEU A 85 19.87 -8.67 20.69
CA LEU A 85 19.22 -8.49 19.40
C LEU A 85 19.03 -9.82 18.67
N ALA A 86 20.07 -10.66 18.65
CA ALA A 86 20.03 -11.96 17.97
C ALA A 86 19.01 -12.93 18.59
N ALA A 87 18.66 -12.76 19.87
CA ALA A 87 17.66 -13.58 20.55
C ALA A 87 16.28 -13.56 19.87
N SER A 88 15.94 -12.48 19.16
CA SER A 88 14.71 -12.41 18.35
C SER A 88 14.62 -13.53 17.29
N HIS A 89 15.76 -14.03 16.79
CA HIS A 89 15.80 -15.13 15.83
C HIS A 89 15.30 -16.46 16.39
N LEU A 90 15.23 -16.63 17.72
CA LEU A 90 14.60 -17.80 18.33
C LEU A 90 13.12 -17.90 17.94
N PHE A 91 12.47 -16.76 17.72
CA PHE A 91 11.06 -16.62 17.36
C PHE A 91 10.85 -16.40 15.85
N ARG A 92 11.90 -16.53 15.03
CA ARG A 92 11.76 -16.49 13.56
C ARG A 92 11.22 -17.84 13.08
N SER A 93 10.14 -17.83 12.31
CA SER A 93 9.62 -19.05 11.67
C SER A 93 10.65 -19.62 10.68
N CYS A 94 10.95 -20.91 10.79
CA CYS A 94 11.81 -21.60 9.83
C CYS A 94 11.00 -22.02 8.60
N ARG A 95 11.64 -21.98 7.42
CA ARG A 95 11.09 -22.49 6.15
C ARG A 95 10.88 -24.00 6.19
N THR A 96 11.68 -24.71 6.98
CA THR A 96 11.58 -26.14 7.22
C THR A 96 11.23 -26.41 8.68
N PRO A 97 10.56 -27.54 9.01
CA PRO A 97 10.44 -28.00 10.38
C PRO A 97 11.82 -28.06 11.06
N VAL A 98 11.89 -27.66 12.33
CA VAL A 98 13.12 -27.81 13.12
C VAL A 98 13.36 -29.30 13.35
N GLN A 99 14.49 -29.83 12.85
CA GLN A 99 14.82 -31.25 12.92
C GLN A 99 15.85 -31.50 14.03
N GLU A 100 15.62 -32.50 14.87
CA GLU A 100 16.61 -32.95 15.84
C GLU A 100 17.60 -33.90 15.19
N LEU A 101 18.89 -33.56 15.21
CA LEU A 101 19.95 -34.26 14.51
C LEU A 101 21.20 -34.37 15.39
N THR A 102 21.84 -35.54 15.40
CA THR A 102 23.18 -35.70 15.98
C THR A 102 24.23 -35.44 14.90
N VAL A 103 25.10 -34.46 15.13
CA VAL A 103 26.11 -33.99 14.17
C VAL A 103 27.51 -33.99 14.76
N ARG A 104 28.50 -34.28 13.93
CA ARG A 104 29.91 -34.01 14.21
C ARG A 104 30.20 -32.57 13.83
N LEU A 105 30.36 -31.73 14.83
CA LEU A 105 30.60 -30.30 14.69
C LEU A 105 32.07 -29.99 15.00
N LYS A 106 32.71 -29.20 14.13
CA LYS A 106 33.99 -28.56 14.43
C LYS A 106 33.80 -27.06 14.62
N VAL A 107 34.22 -26.56 15.78
CA VAL A 107 34.24 -25.11 16.08
C VAL A 107 35.65 -24.60 15.84
N VAL A 108 35.78 -23.51 15.08
CA VAL A 108 37.06 -22.90 14.69
C VAL A 108 37.09 -21.41 15.02
N GLU A 109 38.27 -20.80 15.03
CA GLU A 109 38.38 -19.34 15.14
C GLU A 109 37.87 -18.65 13.87
N ASP A 110 37.41 -17.41 14.01
CA ASP A 110 37.05 -16.56 12.88
C ASP A 110 38.26 -16.32 11.97
N GLY A 111 38.06 -16.45 10.66
CA GLY A 111 39.12 -16.31 9.66
C GLY A 111 39.88 -17.61 9.36
N THR A 112 39.41 -18.76 9.86
CA THR A 112 40.01 -20.06 9.56
C THR A 112 39.90 -20.39 8.07
N VAL A 113 40.99 -20.88 7.49
CA VAL A 113 41.04 -21.34 6.10
C VAL A 113 41.34 -22.85 6.06
N ILE A 114 40.55 -23.60 5.29
CA ILE A 114 40.74 -25.05 5.06
C ILE A 114 41.22 -25.30 3.64
N GLY A 115 42.23 -26.15 3.50
CA GLY A 115 42.90 -26.36 2.23
C GLY A 115 43.48 -25.04 1.74
N ASP A 116 43.37 -24.77 0.44
CA ASP A 116 43.94 -23.55 -0.14
C ASP A 116 42.96 -22.36 -0.12
N ASN A 117 41.64 -22.59 -0.20
CA ASN A 117 40.68 -21.52 -0.52
C ASN A 117 39.36 -21.53 0.28
N ILE A 118 39.13 -22.42 1.25
CA ILE A 118 37.84 -22.51 1.94
C ILE A 118 37.85 -21.65 3.21
N PHE A 119 37.24 -20.47 3.14
CA PHE A 119 37.10 -19.55 4.27
C PHE A 119 35.96 -19.95 5.22
N ILE A 120 36.20 -19.78 6.52
CA ILE A 120 35.25 -19.90 7.62
C ILE A 120 35.45 -18.72 8.58
N GLY A 121 34.43 -17.89 8.76
CA GLY A 121 34.51 -16.69 9.59
C GLY A 121 33.40 -15.68 9.29
N LEU A 122 33.28 -14.65 10.13
CA LEU A 122 32.31 -13.55 9.96
C LEU A 122 30.86 -14.06 9.83
N GLY A 123 30.50 -15.08 10.63
CA GLY A 123 29.18 -15.72 10.60
C GLY A 123 28.95 -16.73 9.46
N HIS A 124 29.98 -17.04 8.66
CA HIS A 124 29.92 -18.05 7.59
C HIS A 124 30.63 -19.34 7.98
N GLY A 125 29.95 -20.46 7.77
CA GLY A 125 30.48 -21.80 7.99
C GLY A 125 30.18 -22.76 6.84
N LYS A 126 30.45 -24.04 7.08
CA LYS A 126 30.34 -25.11 6.09
C LYS A 126 29.50 -26.26 6.62
N ILE A 127 28.78 -26.90 5.72
CA ILE A 127 27.93 -28.06 5.98
C ILE A 127 28.27 -29.17 5.00
N SER A 128 28.22 -30.43 5.44
CA SER A 128 28.54 -31.56 4.56
C SER A 128 27.45 -31.74 3.50
N ASP A 129 27.84 -32.17 2.29
CA ASP A 129 26.89 -32.37 1.19
C ASP A 129 25.76 -33.35 1.57
N SER A 130 26.09 -34.40 2.33
CA SER A 130 25.11 -35.37 2.83
C SER A 130 24.10 -34.76 3.81
N LEU A 131 24.56 -33.88 4.71
CA LEU A 131 23.67 -33.25 5.69
C LEU A 131 22.83 -32.16 5.04
N ALA A 132 23.42 -31.36 4.15
CA ALA A 132 22.71 -30.36 3.36
C ALA A 132 21.60 -31.00 2.52
N GLN A 133 21.88 -32.10 1.82
CA GLN A 133 20.88 -32.81 1.01
C GLN A 133 19.73 -33.38 1.87
N ASN A 134 20.02 -33.86 3.08
CA ASN A 134 19.00 -34.34 4.01
C ASN A 134 18.06 -33.22 4.47
N LEU A 135 18.63 -32.07 4.83
CA LEU A 135 17.89 -30.94 5.39
C LEU A 135 17.13 -30.11 4.35
N ALA A 136 17.77 -29.89 3.20
CA ALA A 136 17.35 -28.91 2.20
C ALA A 136 16.85 -29.57 0.90
N GLY A 137 17.04 -30.88 0.72
CA GLY A 137 16.69 -31.59 -0.50
C GLY A 137 17.57 -31.17 -1.68
N LEU A 138 16.94 -30.72 -2.78
CA LEU A 138 17.61 -30.17 -3.98
C LEU A 138 17.77 -28.64 -3.94
N ALA A 139 17.50 -28.00 -2.80
CA ALA A 139 17.60 -26.56 -2.62
C ALA A 139 19.03 -26.02 -2.82
N PRO A 140 19.21 -24.70 -3.05
CA PRO A 140 20.53 -24.12 -3.29
C PRO A 140 21.52 -24.48 -2.19
N PRO A 141 22.82 -24.67 -2.52
CA PRO A 141 23.84 -25.17 -1.58
C PRO A 141 24.26 -24.13 -0.53
N VAL A 142 23.65 -22.94 -0.53
CA VAL A 142 23.86 -21.88 0.47
C VAL A 142 22.52 -21.51 1.10
N PHE A 143 22.47 -21.47 2.43
CA PHE A 143 21.29 -21.07 3.17
C PHE A 143 21.65 -20.54 4.56
N GLN A 144 20.82 -19.63 5.08
CA GLN A 144 20.92 -19.11 6.44
C GLN A 144 20.16 -20.04 7.38
N VAL A 145 20.79 -20.40 8.48
CA VAL A 145 20.30 -21.38 9.45
C VAL A 145 20.37 -20.83 10.86
N GLY A 146 19.48 -21.36 11.69
CA GLY A 146 19.65 -21.29 13.13
C GLY A 146 19.60 -22.70 13.70
N PHE A 147 20.35 -22.94 14.76
CA PHE A 147 20.24 -24.19 15.48
C PHE A 147 20.40 -23.99 16.98
N GLY A 148 19.65 -24.80 17.73
CA GLY A 148 19.64 -24.83 19.18
C GLY A 148 20.32 -26.09 19.70
N ILE A 149 21.14 -25.93 20.74
CA ILE A 149 21.79 -27.03 21.46
C ILE A 149 21.12 -27.13 22.82
N ARG A 150 20.46 -28.26 23.10
CA ARG A 150 19.92 -28.55 24.44
C ARG A 150 21.06 -28.96 25.39
N PRO A 151 20.89 -28.80 26.72
CA PRO A 151 21.87 -29.26 27.71
C PRO A 151 22.23 -30.74 27.50
N GLN A 152 23.52 -31.03 27.29
CA GLN A 152 24.05 -32.38 27.06
C GLN A 152 25.52 -32.48 27.44
N ASN A 153 26.07 -33.70 27.56
CA ASN A 153 27.50 -33.97 27.81
C ASN A 153 28.09 -33.18 29.01
N ASN A 154 27.39 -33.16 30.15
CA ASN A 154 27.73 -32.38 31.36
C ASN A 154 27.73 -30.85 31.19
N GLN A 155 27.25 -30.31 30.06
CA GLN A 155 26.87 -28.90 29.97
C GLN A 155 25.46 -28.73 30.55
N ALA A 156 25.35 -27.92 31.60
CA ALA A 156 24.09 -27.71 32.33
C ALA A 156 23.08 -26.82 31.56
N GLU A 157 23.51 -26.13 30.50
CA GLU A 157 22.78 -25.05 29.87
C GLU A 157 22.73 -25.19 28.34
N GLY A 158 21.77 -24.51 27.72
CA GLY A 158 21.56 -24.56 26.27
C GLY A 158 22.38 -23.51 25.53
N GLN A 159 22.52 -23.67 24.22
CA GLN A 159 23.16 -22.70 23.35
C GLN A 159 22.36 -22.48 22.07
N PHE A 160 22.63 -21.37 21.41
CA PHE A 160 22.00 -20.99 20.16
C PHE A 160 23.04 -20.40 19.21
N ALA A 161 22.90 -20.70 17.92
CA ALA A 161 23.77 -20.17 16.88
C ALA A 161 23.01 -19.80 15.62
N ILE A 162 23.53 -18.80 14.91
CA ILE A 162 23.06 -18.34 13.62
C ILE A 162 24.24 -18.36 12.67
N ALA A 163 24.05 -18.95 11.50
CA ALA A 163 25.10 -19.04 10.49
C ALA A 163 24.52 -18.96 9.09
N THR A 164 25.32 -18.48 8.15
CA THR A 164 25.16 -18.88 6.75
C THR A 164 26.07 -20.07 6.50
N VAL A 165 25.55 -21.14 5.90
CA VAL A 165 26.34 -22.34 5.61
C VAL A 165 26.38 -22.62 4.12
N THR A 166 27.55 -23.06 3.64
CA THR A 166 27.73 -23.58 2.27
C THR A 166 28.02 -25.07 2.29
N SER A 167 27.35 -25.82 1.43
CA SER A 167 27.59 -27.25 1.18
C SER A 167 29.01 -27.51 0.68
N THR A 168 29.72 -28.46 1.28
CA THR A 168 31.02 -28.95 0.79
C THR A 168 31.39 -30.31 1.37
N SER A 169 32.03 -31.16 0.56
CA SER A 169 32.65 -32.41 1.00
C SER A 169 34.00 -32.23 1.70
N SER A 170 34.60 -31.03 1.62
CA SER A 170 35.96 -30.76 2.11
C SER A 170 36.08 -30.71 3.63
N ILE A 171 34.96 -30.69 4.36
CA ILE A 171 34.95 -30.70 5.82
C ILE A 171 34.87 -32.09 6.43
N ALA A 172 34.94 -33.16 5.63
CA ALA A 172 34.98 -34.52 6.16
C ALA A 172 36.15 -34.69 7.18
N PRO A 173 35.95 -35.41 8.30
CA PRO A 173 34.78 -36.22 8.64
C PRO A 173 33.68 -35.43 9.38
N TYR A 174 33.66 -34.11 9.41
CA TYR A 174 32.65 -33.33 10.12
C TYR A 174 31.38 -33.14 9.27
N ASP A 175 30.24 -33.01 9.94
CA ASP A 175 28.96 -32.70 9.32
C ASP A 175 28.73 -31.18 9.26
N LEU A 176 29.28 -30.44 10.23
CA LEU A 176 29.29 -28.98 10.29
C LEU A 176 30.66 -28.45 10.72
N MET A 177 31.08 -27.33 10.15
CA MET A 177 32.21 -26.55 10.65
C MET A 177 31.87 -25.06 10.72
N LEU A 178 31.94 -24.49 11.91
CA LEU A 178 31.44 -23.14 12.19
C LEU A 178 32.47 -22.30 12.95
N PRO A 179 32.57 -21.00 12.67
CA PRO A 179 33.38 -20.09 13.46
C PRO A 179 32.72 -19.78 14.80
N ARG A 180 33.50 -19.33 15.78
CA ARG A 180 33.00 -18.89 17.09
C ARG A 180 31.96 -17.78 16.98
N SER A 181 32.11 -16.84 16.03
CA SER A 181 31.14 -15.77 15.77
C SER A 181 29.72 -16.23 15.42
N CYS A 182 29.50 -17.50 15.08
CA CYS A 182 28.15 -18.02 14.83
C CYS A 182 27.35 -18.26 16.12
N PHE A 183 28.02 -18.53 17.24
CA PHE A 183 27.36 -18.82 18.51
C PHE A 183 26.98 -17.52 19.22
N ARG A 184 25.83 -17.53 19.90
CA ARG A 184 25.35 -16.41 20.73
C ARG A 184 25.49 -16.77 22.21
N GLY A 185 25.81 -15.77 23.03
CA GLY A 185 26.15 -15.95 24.44
C GLY A 185 27.57 -16.50 24.63
N GLU A 186 27.77 -17.35 25.63
CA GLU A 186 29.06 -18.02 25.84
C GLU A 186 29.32 -19.06 24.73
N ALA A 187 30.01 -18.60 23.68
CA ALA A 187 30.39 -19.42 22.53
C ALA A 187 31.17 -20.68 22.93
N LEU A 188 30.95 -21.77 22.20
CA LEU A 188 31.77 -22.97 22.34
C LEU A 188 33.26 -22.65 22.15
N ALA A 189 34.09 -23.36 22.91
CA ALA A 189 35.53 -23.33 22.68
C ALA A 189 35.84 -23.94 21.30
N VAL A 190 36.99 -23.57 20.75
CA VAL A 190 37.51 -24.24 19.54
C VAL A 190 37.72 -25.72 19.86
N GLY A 191 37.24 -26.59 18.98
CA GLY A 191 37.35 -28.02 19.19
C GLY A 191 36.37 -28.84 18.38
N ASP A 192 36.42 -30.15 18.63
CA ASP A 192 35.59 -31.15 17.98
C ASP A 192 34.49 -31.61 18.93
N TYR A 193 33.27 -31.66 18.42
CA TYR A 193 32.07 -31.96 19.19
C TYR A 193 31.19 -32.98 18.46
N CYS A 194 30.50 -33.80 19.24
CA CYS A 194 29.38 -34.61 18.78
C CYS A 194 28.15 -34.18 19.57
N LEU A 195 27.23 -33.46 18.91
CA LEU A 195 26.12 -32.79 19.57
C LEU A 195 24.80 -33.17 18.92
N THR A 196 23.77 -33.35 19.73
CA THR A 196 22.39 -33.32 19.25
C THR A 196 21.90 -31.88 19.21
N ILE A 197 21.43 -31.44 18.05
CA ILE A 197 20.98 -30.07 17.78
C ILE A 197 19.59 -30.06 17.15
N GLY A 198 18.81 -29.02 17.41
CA GLY A 198 17.60 -28.70 16.65
C GLY A 198 17.96 -27.73 15.52
N PHE A 199 17.82 -28.16 14.28
CA PHE A 199 18.28 -27.45 13.10
C PHE A 199 17.10 -26.88 12.30
N GLY A 200 17.11 -25.57 12.04
CA GLY A 200 16.08 -24.88 11.26
C GLY A 200 16.68 -24.01 10.15
N ILE A 201 16.08 -24.05 8.96
CA ILE A 201 16.47 -23.18 7.85
C ILE A 201 15.62 -21.90 7.90
N PHE A 202 16.27 -20.75 8.06
CA PHE A 202 15.60 -19.45 8.04
C PHE A 202 15.33 -18.97 6.61
N GLU A 203 16.31 -19.11 5.72
CA GLU A 203 16.25 -18.58 4.38
C GLU A 203 17.20 -19.32 3.43
N PHE A 204 16.74 -19.62 2.22
CA PHE A 204 17.58 -20.14 1.15
C PHE A 204 18.26 -18.99 0.39
N ALA A 205 19.46 -19.23 -0.15
CA ALA A 205 20.07 -18.27 -1.07
C ALA A 205 19.20 -18.10 -2.33
N THR A 206 18.51 -16.97 -2.40
CA THR A 206 17.73 -16.53 -3.56
C THR A 206 18.09 -15.09 -3.88
N VAL A 207 17.97 -14.68 -5.13
CA VAL A 207 18.05 -13.27 -5.49
C VAL A 207 16.71 -12.60 -5.17
N LYS A 208 16.76 -11.42 -4.54
CA LYS A 208 15.57 -10.62 -4.20
C LYS A 208 15.68 -9.24 -4.84
N GLU A 209 14.57 -8.70 -5.31
CA GLU A 209 14.50 -7.29 -5.69
C GLU A 209 14.42 -6.42 -4.43
N VAL A 210 15.19 -5.32 -4.44
CA VAL A 210 15.16 -4.31 -3.40
C VAL A 210 15.01 -2.94 -4.03
N SER A 211 14.16 -2.12 -3.43
CA SER A 211 13.96 -0.73 -3.85
C SER A 211 15.20 0.11 -3.54
N LEU A 212 15.63 0.94 -4.50
CA LEU A 212 16.66 1.96 -4.29
C LEU A 212 16.08 3.10 -3.44
N GLY A 213 14.92 3.63 -3.84
CA GLY A 213 14.13 4.61 -3.11
C GLY A 213 14.90 5.86 -2.65
N THR A 214 14.29 6.64 -1.77
CA THR A 214 14.90 7.89 -1.28
C THR A 214 16.18 7.67 -0.46
N ALA A 215 16.39 6.49 0.11
CA ALA A 215 17.59 6.18 0.90
C ALA A 215 18.85 6.17 0.02
N VAL A 216 18.77 5.57 -1.17
CA VAL A 216 19.88 5.56 -2.13
C VAL A 216 19.90 6.86 -2.92
N LEU A 217 18.79 7.20 -3.57
CA LEU A 217 18.75 8.24 -4.60
C LEU A 217 19.12 9.64 -4.11
N VAL A 218 18.86 9.97 -2.84
CA VAL A 218 19.22 11.28 -2.27
C VAL A 218 20.73 11.54 -2.29
N ASN A 219 21.56 10.49 -2.36
CA ASN A 219 23.02 10.60 -2.37
C ASN A 219 23.61 10.85 -3.78
N TYR A 220 22.82 10.61 -4.85
CA TYR A 220 23.32 10.54 -6.22
C TYR A 220 22.54 11.49 -7.16
N PRO A 221 22.68 12.83 -6.96
CA PRO A 221 21.96 13.82 -7.76
C PRO A 221 22.21 13.73 -9.26
N HIS A 222 23.44 13.46 -9.69
CA HIS A 222 23.78 13.47 -11.12
C HIS A 222 23.22 12.23 -11.81
N THR A 223 23.34 11.09 -11.15
CA THR A 223 22.73 9.82 -11.56
C THR A 223 21.23 9.95 -11.70
N LEU A 224 20.57 10.54 -10.69
CA LEU A 224 19.13 10.69 -10.71
C LEU A 224 18.67 11.48 -11.94
N GLU A 225 19.28 12.64 -12.20
CA GLU A 225 18.88 13.52 -13.32
C GLU A 225 19.08 12.86 -14.68
N THR A 226 20.18 12.15 -14.87
CA THR A 226 20.62 11.66 -16.18
C THR A 226 20.04 10.30 -16.53
N GLU A 227 19.92 9.39 -15.55
CA GLU A 227 19.60 7.98 -15.81
C GLU A 227 18.23 7.57 -15.27
N PHE A 228 17.87 8.00 -14.05
CA PHE A 228 16.68 7.51 -13.37
C PHE A 228 15.44 8.38 -13.60
N LEU A 229 15.58 9.71 -13.69
CA LEU A 229 14.46 10.63 -13.88
C LEU A 229 13.70 10.36 -15.20
N PRO A 230 14.35 10.05 -16.35
CA PRO A 230 13.65 9.63 -17.57
C PRO A 230 12.85 8.33 -17.41
N GLN A 231 13.38 7.35 -16.64
CA GLN A 231 12.69 6.08 -16.39
C GLN A 231 11.44 6.30 -15.53
N LEU A 232 11.57 7.05 -14.44
CA LEU A 232 10.44 7.43 -13.58
C LEU A 232 9.39 8.25 -14.33
N ARG A 233 9.83 9.11 -15.26
CA ARG A 233 8.93 9.84 -16.15
C ARG A 233 8.10 8.90 -17.01
N ALA A 234 8.75 7.93 -17.67
CA ALA A 234 8.06 6.96 -18.51
C ALA A 234 7.06 6.11 -17.71
N GLN A 235 7.42 5.72 -16.48
CA GLN A 235 6.51 5.02 -15.58
C GLN A 235 5.30 5.87 -15.17
N ALA A 236 5.51 7.14 -14.84
CA ALA A 236 4.45 8.10 -14.53
C ALA A 236 3.51 8.32 -15.73
N GLU A 237 4.07 8.53 -16.93
CA GLU A 237 3.29 8.70 -18.16
C GLU A 237 2.47 7.44 -18.49
N ASN A 238 3.06 6.25 -18.29
CA ASN A 238 2.33 5.00 -18.43
C ASN A 238 1.18 4.89 -17.40
N LEU A 239 1.44 5.17 -16.12
CA LEU A 239 0.40 5.12 -15.09
C LEU A 239 -0.74 6.11 -15.37
N ALA A 240 -0.43 7.34 -15.82
CA ALA A 240 -1.44 8.30 -16.25
C ALA A 240 -2.31 7.79 -17.40
N GLN A 241 -1.71 7.06 -18.35
CA GLN A 241 -2.45 6.42 -19.45
C GLN A 241 -3.28 5.22 -18.99
N LEU A 242 -2.87 4.48 -17.95
CA LEU A 242 -3.59 3.31 -17.45
C LEU A 242 -4.72 3.69 -16.47
N GLN A 243 -4.52 4.73 -15.66
CA GLN A 243 -5.36 5.06 -14.51
C GLN A 243 -6.82 5.37 -14.85
N HIS A 244 -7.10 5.92 -16.04
CA HIS A 244 -8.48 6.25 -16.41
C HIS A 244 -9.31 5.02 -16.81
N ASP A 245 -8.66 3.88 -17.09
CA ASP A 245 -9.32 2.63 -17.47
C ASP A 245 -9.30 1.62 -16.29
N PRO A 246 -10.44 1.39 -15.62
CA PRO A 246 -10.50 0.50 -14.45
C PRO A 246 -10.10 -0.94 -14.77
N ARG A 247 -10.17 -1.36 -16.04
CA ARG A 247 -9.76 -2.71 -16.46
C ARG A 247 -8.26 -2.86 -16.46
N ARG A 248 -7.57 -1.89 -17.04
CA ARG A 248 -6.10 -1.88 -17.11
C ARG A 248 -5.50 -1.78 -15.72
N LEU A 249 -6.07 -0.90 -14.90
CA LEU A 249 -5.66 -0.73 -13.51
C LEU A 249 -5.92 -1.99 -12.67
N ALA A 250 -7.08 -2.65 -12.84
CA ALA A 250 -7.36 -3.93 -12.18
C ALA A 250 -6.41 -5.05 -12.58
N ARG A 251 -6.01 -5.13 -13.85
CA ARG A 251 -5.02 -6.12 -14.30
C ARG A 251 -3.64 -5.84 -13.76
N GLN A 252 -3.23 -4.58 -13.76
CA GLN A 252 -1.94 -4.20 -13.18
C GLN A 252 -1.91 -4.54 -11.68
N TYR A 253 -3.03 -4.34 -10.97
CA TYR A 253 -3.21 -4.78 -9.59
C TYR A 253 -3.06 -6.31 -9.45
N LEU A 254 -3.75 -7.09 -10.27
CA LEU A 254 -3.64 -8.57 -10.23
C LEU A 254 -2.24 -9.07 -10.59
N ASN A 255 -1.56 -8.43 -11.55
CA ASN A 255 -0.18 -8.76 -11.90
C ASN A 255 0.75 -8.49 -10.72
N GLN A 256 0.57 -7.38 -10.00
CA GLN A 256 1.34 -7.10 -8.79
C GLN A 256 1.11 -8.19 -7.72
N ARG A 257 -0.14 -8.60 -7.50
CA ARG A 257 -0.50 -9.68 -6.57
C ARG A 257 0.05 -11.04 -6.97
N GLN A 258 0.27 -11.28 -8.26
CA GLN A 258 0.91 -12.50 -8.76
C GLN A 258 2.43 -12.49 -8.56
N MET A 259 3.07 -11.33 -8.70
CA MET A 259 4.51 -11.16 -8.46
C MET A 259 4.84 -11.22 -6.97
N ASP A 260 3.97 -10.66 -6.13
CA ASP A 260 4.09 -10.67 -4.68
C ASP A 260 2.74 -11.03 -4.05
N SER A 261 2.59 -12.29 -3.66
CA SER A 261 1.37 -12.82 -3.05
C SER A 261 1.10 -12.24 -1.66
N ASP A 262 2.14 -11.76 -0.98
CA ASP A 262 2.07 -11.25 0.38
C ASP A 262 1.74 -9.74 0.38
N TRP A 263 1.99 -9.04 -0.73
CA TRP A 263 1.63 -7.63 -0.90
C TRP A 263 0.10 -7.43 -0.93
N CYS A 264 -0.41 -6.51 -0.10
CA CYS A 264 -1.82 -6.11 -0.11
C CYS A 264 -1.97 -4.59 0.07
N LEU A 265 -3.14 -4.05 -0.30
CA LEU A 265 -3.45 -2.64 -0.04
C LEU A 265 -3.51 -2.40 1.48
N PRO A 266 -3.08 -1.22 1.97
CA PRO A 266 -3.18 -0.88 3.40
C PRO A 266 -4.61 -1.01 3.96
N SER A 267 -5.62 -0.91 3.12
CA SER A 267 -7.02 -1.06 3.50
C SER A 267 -7.59 -2.48 3.50
N LEU A 268 -6.79 -3.46 3.10
CA LEU A 268 -7.18 -4.86 2.99
C LEU A 268 -6.21 -5.75 3.80
N THR A 269 -6.77 -6.75 4.48
CA THR A 269 -5.99 -7.85 5.06
C THR A 269 -5.61 -8.85 3.96
N PRO A 270 -4.65 -9.78 4.19
CA PRO A 270 -4.28 -10.78 3.18
C PRO A 270 -5.47 -11.64 2.69
N GLU A 271 -6.37 -12.01 3.60
CA GLU A 271 -7.60 -12.76 3.26
C GLU A 271 -8.57 -11.92 2.43
N GLU A 272 -8.75 -10.65 2.80
CA GLU A 272 -9.60 -9.71 2.07
C GLU A 272 -9.04 -9.39 0.68
N ALA A 273 -7.71 -9.30 0.56
CA ALA A 273 -7.02 -9.13 -0.71
C ALA A 273 -7.28 -10.33 -1.64
N GLY A 274 -7.20 -11.56 -1.13
CA GLY A 274 -7.55 -12.76 -1.92
C GLY A 274 -8.99 -12.77 -2.42
N LEU A 275 -9.95 -12.31 -1.61
CA LEU A 275 -11.34 -12.13 -2.07
C LEU A 275 -11.48 -11.00 -3.10
N PHE A 276 -10.76 -9.90 -2.91
CA PHE A 276 -10.73 -8.78 -3.85
C PHE A 276 -10.16 -9.20 -5.21
N ASP A 277 -9.06 -9.97 -5.21
CA ASP A 277 -8.48 -10.58 -6.42
C ASP A 277 -9.52 -11.38 -7.19
N LEU A 278 -10.27 -12.21 -6.48
CA LEU A 278 -11.31 -13.07 -7.06
C LEU A 278 -12.46 -12.25 -7.69
N PHE A 279 -12.87 -11.14 -7.06
CA PHE A 279 -13.87 -10.24 -7.64
C PHE A 279 -13.37 -9.58 -8.93
N LEU A 280 -12.14 -9.04 -8.92
CA LEU A 280 -11.54 -8.40 -10.09
C LEU A 280 -11.38 -9.40 -11.23
N GLN A 281 -10.80 -10.57 -10.95
CA GLN A 281 -10.58 -11.62 -11.95
C GLN A 281 -11.91 -12.11 -12.53
N THR A 282 -12.89 -12.42 -11.69
CA THR A 282 -14.21 -12.90 -12.14
C THR A 282 -14.91 -11.86 -13.01
N ASP A 283 -14.84 -10.57 -12.66
CA ASP A 283 -15.47 -9.53 -13.47
C ASP A 283 -14.73 -9.31 -14.80
N LEU A 284 -13.39 -9.36 -14.79
CA LEU A 284 -12.52 -9.27 -15.96
C LEU A 284 -12.74 -10.42 -16.96
N ASP A 285 -12.99 -11.63 -16.48
CA ASP A 285 -13.22 -12.82 -17.30
C ASP A 285 -14.64 -12.90 -17.89
N HIS A 286 -15.53 -11.98 -17.50
CA HIS A 286 -16.96 -12.03 -17.84
C HIS A 286 -17.50 -10.71 -18.40
N TYR A 287 -18.42 -10.06 -17.69
CA TYR A 287 -19.27 -8.99 -18.24
C TYR A 287 -18.84 -7.57 -17.84
N LEU A 288 -17.73 -7.41 -17.09
CA LEU A 288 -17.16 -6.11 -16.71
C LEU A 288 -18.18 -5.19 -16.03
N GLN A 289 -18.92 -5.74 -15.07
CA GLN A 289 -20.07 -5.13 -14.44
C GLN A 289 -19.77 -4.41 -13.13
N MET A 290 -18.62 -4.64 -12.50
CA MET A 290 -18.29 -4.19 -11.15
C MET A 290 -17.03 -3.34 -11.03
N LEU A 291 -16.12 -3.33 -12.01
CA LEU A 291 -14.87 -2.56 -11.91
C LEU A 291 -15.06 -1.05 -11.65
N GLU A 292 -16.18 -0.48 -12.12
CA GLU A 292 -16.55 0.93 -11.91
C GLU A 292 -17.41 1.15 -10.65
N HIS A 293 -17.64 0.11 -9.85
CA HIS A 293 -18.38 0.19 -8.60
C HIS A 293 -17.61 1.08 -7.61
N PRO A 294 -18.23 2.05 -6.93
CA PRO A 294 -17.51 3.00 -6.08
C PRO A 294 -16.54 2.38 -5.06
N TYR A 295 -16.90 1.25 -4.45
CA TYR A 295 -15.99 0.51 -3.56
C TYR A 295 -14.78 -0.10 -4.29
N ILE A 296 -15.01 -0.73 -5.46
CA ILE A 296 -13.93 -1.34 -6.25
C ILE A 296 -13.01 -0.26 -6.81
N ALA A 297 -13.59 0.80 -7.37
CA ALA A 297 -12.87 1.95 -7.88
C ALA A 297 -12.06 2.64 -6.77
N ALA A 298 -12.58 2.76 -5.54
CA ALA A 298 -11.81 3.32 -4.43
C ALA A 298 -10.57 2.48 -4.08
N ARG A 299 -10.67 1.14 -4.11
CA ARG A 299 -9.50 0.26 -3.92
C ARG A 299 -8.49 0.37 -5.08
N LEU A 300 -8.98 0.48 -6.32
CA LEU A 300 -8.10 0.71 -7.48
C LEU A 300 -7.45 2.11 -7.46
N VAL A 301 -8.13 3.13 -6.92
CA VAL A 301 -7.56 4.46 -6.69
C VAL A 301 -6.47 4.41 -5.62
N GLU A 302 -6.70 3.69 -4.52
CA GLU A 302 -5.67 3.44 -3.49
C GLU A 302 -4.45 2.72 -4.06
N PHE A 303 -4.66 1.73 -4.93
CA PHE A 303 -3.58 1.13 -5.70
C PHE A 303 -2.82 2.18 -6.54
N GLY A 304 -3.54 3.02 -7.29
CA GLY A 304 -2.94 4.12 -8.04
C GLY A 304 -2.13 5.07 -7.17
N GLN A 305 -2.63 5.45 -5.99
CA GLN A 305 -1.92 6.30 -5.03
C GLN A 305 -0.60 5.67 -4.58
N SER A 306 -0.60 4.38 -4.27
CA SER A 306 0.60 3.67 -3.84
C SER A 306 1.67 3.69 -4.93
N TRP A 307 1.28 3.51 -6.20
CA TRP A 307 2.20 3.57 -7.34
C TRP A 307 2.67 4.99 -7.64
N TRP A 308 1.79 5.99 -7.61
CA TRP A 308 2.20 7.39 -7.77
C TRP A 308 3.21 7.80 -6.69
N SER A 309 2.97 7.37 -5.45
CA SER A 309 3.88 7.61 -4.33
C SER A 309 5.21 6.91 -4.54
N ALA A 310 5.20 5.64 -4.92
CA ALA A 310 6.41 4.87 -5.20
C ALA A 310 7.23 5.47 -6.36
N ILE A 311 6.59 5.99 -7.42
CA ILE A 311 7.28 6.69 -8.50
C ILE A 311 7.90 8.00 -7.99
N ALA A 312 7.14 8.78 -7.21
CA ALA A 312 7.57 10.07 -6.67
C ALA A 312 8.77 9.94 -5.71
N THR A 313 8.87 8.83 -4.99
CA THR A 313 9.97 8.52 -4.05
C THR A 313 11.07 7.64 -4.67
N GLY A 314 10.92 7.26 -5.95
CA GLY A 314 11.84 6.38 -6.66
C GLY A 314 11.88 4.94 -6.16
N GLU A 315 10.85 4.51 -5.42
CA GLU A 315 10.72 3.15 -4.90
C GLU A 315 10.44 2.10 -5.96
N THR A 316 9.99 2.51 -7.15
CA THR A 316 9.81 1.64 -8.32
C THR A 316 11.13 1.28 -9.01
N LEU A 317 12.24 1.95 -8.66
CA LEU A 317 13.57 1.60 -9.14
C LEU A 317 14.14 0.51 -8.24
N THR A 318 14.40 -0.66 -8.82
CA THR A 318 14.87 -1.83 -8.09
C THR A 318 16.30 -2.21 -8.46
N ALA A 319 17.00 -2.78 -7.51
CA ALA A 319 18.25 -3.51 -7.71
C ALA A 319 18.07 -4.95 -7.25
N ARG A 320 18.90 -5.84 -7.80
CA ARG A 320 18.91 -7.25 -7.38
C ARG A 320 19.84 -7.40 -6.20
N SER A 321 19.45 -8.18 -5.20
CA SER A 321 20.25 -8.44 -4.00
C SER A 321 20.46 -9.92 -3.76
N ALA A 322 21.64 -10.29 -3.29
CA ALA A 322 22.01 -11.66 -2.95
C ALA A 322 22.73 -11.71 -1.61
N ILE A 323 22.71 -12.88 -0.95
CA ILE A 323 23.47 -13.09 0.30
C ILE A 323 24.96 -13.06 -0.03
N ALA A 324 25.72 -12.32 0.76
CA ALA A 324 27.17 -12.21 0.64
C ALA A 324 27.86 -13.52 1.06
N GLN A 325 28.86 -13.95 0.30
CA GLN A 325 29.70 -15.11 0.54
C GLN A 325 31.18 -14.75 0.43
N ALA A 326 32.02 -15.48 1.14
CA ALA A 326 33.48 -15.33 1.07
C ALA A 326 34.08 -16.14 -0.07
N ASP A 327 35.04 -15.57 -0.80
CA ASP A 327 35.95 -16.30 -1.69
C ASP A 327 37.36 -15.67 -1.65
N LEU A 328 38.37 -16.49 -1.34
CA LEU A 328 39.77 -16.06 -1.19
C LEU A 328 40.51 -15.90 -2.52
N THR A 329 39.94 -16.36 -3.63
CA THR A 329 40.56 -16.25 -4.96
C THR A 329 40.33 -14.89 -5.60
N LEU A 330 39.31 -14.15 -5.14
CA LEU A 330 39.01 -12.80 -5.56
C LEU A 330 40.08 -11.82 -5.04
N GLN A 331 40.49 -10.89 -5.89
CA GLN A 331 41.31 -9.76 -5.46
C GLN A 331 40.46 -8.72 -4.71
N PRO A 332 41.08 -7.83 -3.91
CA PRO A 332 40.32 -6.85 -3.13
C PRO A 332 39.40 -5.92 -3.93
N ASP A 333 39.73 -5.66 -5.20
CA ASP A 333 38.96 -4.84 -6.16
C ASP A 333 37.94 -5.66 -6.97
N GLN A 334 37.78 -6.95 -6.67
CA GLN A 334 36.93 -7.87 -7.39
C GLN A 334 35.69 -8.28 -6.59
N VAL A 335 34.63 -8.58 -7.33
CA VAL A 335 33.38 -9.19 -6.85
C VAL A 335 33.02 -10.33 -7.79
N SER A 336 32.33 -11.37 -7.33
CA SER A 336 31.71 -12.33 -8.24
C SER A 336 30.19 -12.27 -8.13
N VAL A 337 29.58 -11.75 -9.18
CA VAL A 337 28.15 -11.80 -9.46
C VAL A 337 27.96 -12.68 -10.71
N PRO A 338 27.54 -13.95 -10.54
CA PRO A 338 27.40 -14.91 -11.64
C PRO A 338 26.59 -14.44 -12.85
N GLU A 339 25.66 -13.52 -12.61
CA GLU A 339 24.66 -13.07 -13.58
C GLU A 339 25.16 -11.91 -14.46
N LEU A 340 26.23 -11.24 -14.06
CA LEU A 340 26.84 -10.15 -14.81
C LEU A 340 28.03 -10.67 -15.64
N PRO A 341 28.43 -10.02 -16.74
CA PRO A 341 29.57 -10.46 -17.54
C PRO A 341 30.90 -10.44 -16.77
N ASP A 342 31.80 -11.38 -17.05
CA ASP A 342 33.16 -11.39 -16.51
C ASP A 342 33.94 -10.15 -16.96
N GLY A 343 34.69 -9.53 -16.06
CA GLY A 343 35.42 -8.29 -16.28
C GLY A 343 34.59 -7.01 -16.27
N ALA A 344 33.25 -7.09 -16.19
CA ALA A 344 32.37 -5.92 -16.16
C ALA A 344 32.46 -5.16 -14.82
N GLU A 345 32.41 -3.83 -14.86
CA GLU A 345 32.26 -3.04 -13.64
C GLU A 345 30.84 -3.23 -13.06
N THR A 346 30.78 -3.39 -11.74
CA THR A 346 29.56 -3.69 -10.99
C THR A 346 29.43 -2.72 -9.83
N ILE A 347 28.30 -2.04 -9.75
CA ILE A 347 27.94 -1.20 -8.60
C ILE A 347 27.39 -2.13 -7.53
N VAL A 348 27.95 -2.07 -6.32
CA VAL A 348 27.57 -2.89 -5.16
C VAL A 348 27.12 -1.98 -4.03
N LEU A 349 25.94 -2.25 -3.47
CA LEU A 349 25.33 -1.48 -2.37
C LEU A 349 25.12 -2.38 -1.15
N LYS A 350 25.56 -1.94 0.03
CA LYS A 350 25.31 -2.62 1.29
C LYS A 350 23.92 -2.29 1.83
N LEU A 351 23.22 -3.30 2.35
CA LEU A 351 21.88 -3.17 2.91
C LEU A 351 21.89 -3.40 4.44
N PRO A 352 21.13 -2.61 5.23
CA PRO A 352 20.41 -1.41 4.82
C PRO A 352 21.37 -0.26 4.44
N PHE A 353 21.03 0.46 3.37
CA PHE A 353 21.83 1.57 2.86
C PHE A 353 21.63 2.82 3.74
N ILE A 354 22.72 3.41 4.25
CA ILE A 354 22.67 4.60 5.12
C ILE A 354 23.10 5.86 4.37
N ASN A 355 24.23 5.81 3.67
CA ASN A 355 24.78 6.91 2.89
C ASN A 355 25.74 6.40 1.81
N SER A 356 26.32 7.29 1.00
CA SER A 356 27.25 6.94 -0.09
C SER A 356 28.49 6.12 0.31
N ASN A 357 28.87 6.06 1.58
CA ASN A 357 29.95 5.16 2.02
C ASN A 357 29.57 3.67 1.92
N ASP A 358 28.29 3.34 1.70
CA ASP A 358 27.75 1.98 1.53
C ASP A 358 27.64 1.53 0.05
N ALA A 359 28.26 2.24 -0.88
CA ALA A 359 28.26 1.90 -2.31
C ALA A 359 29.68 1.83 -2.86
N TRP A 360 29.97 0.84 -3.71
CA TRP A 360 31.27 0.64 -4.36
C TRP A 360 31.11 0.28 -5.83
N VAL A 361 32.16 0.52 -6.62
CA VAL A 361 32.32 -0.05 -7.95
C VAL A 361 33.44 -1.07 -7.90
N LEU A 362 33.14 -2.32 -8.22
CA LEU A 362 34.08 -3.45 -8.21
C LEU A 362 34.11 -4.12 -9.59
N ARG A 363 35.20 -4.79 -9.92
CA ARG A 363 35.30 -5.55 -11.17
C ARG A 363 34.71 -6.95 -10.97
N ASN A 364 33.72 -7.30 -11.78
CA ASN A 364 33.15 -8.64 -11.75
C ASN A 364 34.19 -9.67 -12.22
N HIS A 365 34.35 -10.74 -11.47
CA HIS A 365 35.18 -11.88 -11.83
C HIS A 365 34.41 -13.18 -11.66
N HIS A 366 34.36 -14.01 -12.69
CA HIS A 366 33.64 -15.29 -12.65
C HIS A 366 34.44 -16.37 -11.93
N LEU A 367 33.84 -16.92 -10.89
CA LEU A 367 34.39 -18.08 -10.18
C LEU A 367 34.04 -19.40 -10.91
N PRO A 368 34.98 -20.37 -11.01
CA PRO A 368 34.78 -21.60 -11.76
C PRO A 368 33.72 -22.54 -11.15
N ASN A 369 33.54 -22.52 -9.82
CA ASN A 369 32.59 -23.35 -9.08
C ASN A 369 31.51 -22.49 -8.38
N ARG A 370 30.75 -21.73 -9.18
CA ARG A 370 29.76 -20.76 -8.68
C ARG A 370 28.53 -21.43 -8.05
N VAL A 371 28.10 -20.93 -6.89
CA VAL A 371 26.73 -21.13 -6.42
C VAL A 371 25.88 -20.00 -7.00
N GLU A 372 24.82 -20.36 -7.72
CA GLU A 372 23.83 -19.40 -8.21
C GLU A 372 23.13 -18.71 -7.03
N ASN A 373 22.69 -17.46 -7.23
CA ASN A 373 21.98 -16.64 -6.23
C ASN A 373 22.81 -16.13 -5.05
N CYS A 374 24.14 -16.14 -5.15
CA CYS A 374 25.06 -15.52 -4.18
C CYS A 374 25.90 -14.43 -4.83
N ILE A 375 26.41 -13.51 -4.00
CA ILE A 375 27.44 -12.53 -4.37
C ILE A 375 28.68 -12.81 -3.53
N TYR A 376 29.85 -12.85 -4.15
CA TYR A 376 31.09 -13.19 -3.47
C TYR A 376 32.05 -12.01 -3.38
N LEU A 377 32.73 -11.90 -2.25
CA LEU A 377 33.76 -10.92 -1.97
C LEU A 377 34.97 -11.59 -1.33
N HIS A 378 36.13 -10.94 -1.48
CA HIS A 378 37.27 -11.27 -0.64
C HIS A 378 36.96 -10.93 0.83
N PRO A 379 37.33 -11.78 1.81
CA PRO A 379 37.11 -11.50 3.24
C PRO A 379 37.68 -10.17 3.72
N ASP A 380 38.87 -9.78 3.23
CA ASP A 380 39.46 -8.48 3.59
C ASP A 380 38.62 -7.31 3.05
N THR A 381 38.11 -7.42 1.81
CA THR A 381 37.17 -6.44 1.28
C THR A 381 35.92 -6.39 2.14
N ALA A 382 35.33 -7.53 2.49
CA ALA A 382 34.16 -7.56 3.36
C ALA A 382 34.44 -6.89 4.72
N ALA A 383 35.60 -7.13 5.34
CA ALA A 383 36.00 -6.49 6.58
C ALA A 383 36.12 -4.96 6.45
N ASP A 384 36.79 -4.47 5.41
CA ASP A 384 36.93 -3.04 5.12
C ASP A 384 35.58 -2.35 4.90
N LEU A 385 34.61 -3.10 4.34
CA LEU A 385 33.24 -2.63 4.07
C LEU A 385 32.27 -2.93 5.23
N GLN A 386 32.78 -3.49 6.33
CA GLN A 386 32.01 -3.92 7.51
C GLN A 386 30.87 -4.90 7.17
N ILE A 387 31.04 -5.74 6.15
CA ILE A 387 30.08 -6.74 5.69
C ILE A 387 30.33 -8.05 6.45
N ASN A 388 29.28 -8.64 7.02
CA ASN A 388 29.31 -9.98 7.59
C ASN A 388 28.74 -11.00 6.60
N PHE A 389 29.22 -12.24 6.67
CA PHE A 389 28.69 -13.33 5.84
C PHE A 389 27.58 -14.14 6.55
N GLY A 390 27.20 -13.77 7.78
CA GLY A 390 26.14 -14.39 8.58
C GLY A 390 24.69 -14.09 8.14
N GLY A 391 24.51 -13.44 6.99
CA GLY A 391 23.18 -13.16 6.42
C GLY A 391 23.08 -11.82 5.69
N ASP A 392 24.12 -10.99 5.69
CA ASP A 392 24.08 -9.71 5.00
C ASP A 392 23.82 -9.92 3.50
N ARG A 393 23.05 -8.99 2.93
CA ARG A 393 22.73 -8.97 1.51
C ARG A 393 23.32 -7.73 0.89
N LEU A 394 23.84 -7.89 -0.32
CA LEU A 394 24.33 -6.79 -1.13
C LEU A 394 23.46 -6.67 -2.36
N ALA A 395 23.03 -5.45 -2.66
CA ALA A 395 22.41 -5.13 -3.93
C ALA A 395 23.48 -4.87 -4.98
N PHE A 396 23.22 -5.23 -6.24
CA PHE A 396 24.15 -5.05 -7.34
C PHE A 396 23.46 -4.59 -8.61
N LEU A 397 24.17 -3.77 -9.38
CA LEU A 397 23.75 -3.21 -10.67
C LEU A 397 24.94 -3.25 -11.65
N SER A 398 24.64 -3.39 -12.94
CA SER A 398 25.64 -3.31 -14.01
C SER A 398 26.07 -1.85 -14.21
N ALA A 399 27.37 -1.55 -14.13
CA ALA A 399 27.87 -0.21 -14.42
C ALA A 399 27.71 0.18 -15.91
N VAL A 400 27.58 -0.82 -16.80
CA VAL A 400 27.33 -0.58 -18.23
C VAL A 400 25.94 0.01 -18.46
N ASP A 401 24.96 -0.44 -17.67
CA ASP A 401 23.58 0.05 -17.77
C ASP A 401 23.39 1.39 -17.04
N TYR A 402 24.28 1.69 -16.09
CA TYR A 402 24.26 2.90 -15.25
C TYR A 402 25.64 3.58 -15.16
N PRO A 403 26.20 4.09 -16.28
CA PRO A 403 27.53 4.69 -16.32
C PRO A 403 27.70 5.94 -15.47
N THR A 404 26.68 6.80 -15.36
CA THR A 404 26.71 7.97 -14.49
C THR A 404 26.66 7.53 -13.03
N PHE A 405 25.85 6.52 -12.69
CA PHE A 405 25.84 5.96 -11.35
C PHE A 405 27.20 5.42 -10.94
N SER A 406 27.83 4.65 -11.81
CA SER A 406 29.17 4.12 -11.59
C SER A 406 30.17 5.26 -11.32
N ALA A 407 30.18 6.27 -12.19
CA ALA A 407 31.09 7.41 -12.05
C ALA A 407 30.88 8.21 -10.75
N GLU A 408 29.62 8.46 -10.36
CA GLU A 408 29.29 9.21 -9.13
C GLU A 408 29.64 8.39 -7.87
N VAL A 409 29.42 7.08 -7.88
CA VAL A 409 29.88 6.18 -6.80
C VAL A 409 31.40 6.21 -6.72
N THR A 410 32.12 6.07 -7.83
CA THR A 410 33.59 6.14 -7.85
C THR A 410 34.13 7.47 -7.34
N ASP A 411 33.49 8.60 -7.67
CA ASP A 411 33.91 9.90 -7.14
C ASP A 411 33.71 10.00 -5.62
N LEU A 412 32.57 9.51 -5.11
CA LEU A 412 32.27 9.54 -3.68
C LEU A 412 33.12 8.56 -2.86
N GLN A 413 33.73 7.56 -3.51
CA GLN A 413 34.66 6.60 -2.90
C GLN A 413 36.02 7.21 -2.56
N TYR A 414 36.42 8.33 -3.19
CA TYR A 414 37.70 8.95 -2.87
C TYR A 414 37.76 9.35 -1.38
N PRO A 415 38.90 9.15 -0.68
CA PRO A 415 39.00 9.40 0.76
C PRO A 415 38.55 10.80 1.21
N HIS A 416 38.75 11.81 0.36
CA HIS A 416 38.35 13.20 0.63
C HIS A 416 36.86 13.48 0.35
N ASN A 417 36.14 12.57 -0.30
CA ASN A 417 34.70 12.67 -0.60
C ASN A 417 33.83 11.77 0.30
N ARG A 418 34.41 10.73 0.89
CA ARG A 418 33.73 9.90 1.90
C ARG A 418 33.30 10.70 3.13
N TYR A 419 32.18 10.32 3.74
CA TYR A 419 31.78 10.88 5.03
C TYR A 419 32.71 10.35 6.13
N PRO A 420 33.05 11.18 7.14
CA PRO A 420 33.91 10.75 8.24
C PRO A 420 33.23 9.65 9.06
N THR A 421 33.96 8.59 9.36
CA THR A 421 33.54 7.56 10.33
C THR A 421 34.00 7.98 11.70
N ILE A 422 33.06 8.04 12.64
CA ILE A 422 33.34 8.42 14.03
C ILE A 422 33.27 7.16 14.88
N GLU A 423 34.37 6.87 15.58
CA GLU A 423 34.47 5.80 16.56
C GLU A 423 33.67 6.21 17.82
N GLN A 424 32.78 5.32 18.28
CA GLN A 424 32.11 5.44 19.58
C GLN A 424 32.56 4.30 20.49
N SER A 425 32.57 4.55 21.80
CA SER A 425 32.98 3.53 22.77
C SER A 425 31.99 2.38 22.82
N GLU A 426 32.49 1.17 22.62
CA GLU A 426 31.72 -0.06 22.84
C GLU A 426 31.56 -0.29 24.35
N SER A 427 30.45 0.17 24.92
CA SER A 427 30.00 -0.40 26.19
C SER A 427 28.50 -0.54 26.19
N VAL A 428 28.02 -1.76 26.43
CA VAL A 428 26.65 -1.99 26.89
C VAL A 428 26.70 -3.05 27.99
N PRO A 429 26.39 -2.67 29.25
CA PRO A 429 26.17 -3.60 30.35
C PRO A 429 24.67 -4.03 30.36
N THR A 430 24.32 -4.93 31.28
CA THR A 430 23.04 -5.68 31.51
C THR A 430 21.84 -5.49 30.55
N PHE A 431 21.01 -6.54 30.42
CA PHE A 431 19.81 -6.51 29.55
C PHE A 431 18.88 -5.32 29.83
N GLU A 432 18.72 -4.93 31.10
CA GLU A 432 17.88 -3.79 31.49
C GLU A 432 18.39 -2.48 30.90
N GLN A 433 19.71 -2.26 30.90
CA GLN A 433 20.33 -1.07 30.32
C GLN A 433 20.28 -1.07 28.80
N PHE A 434 20.44 -2.24 28.18
CA PHE A 434 20.17 -2.42 26.75
C PHE A 434 18.73 -2.02 26.40
N ILE A 435 17.73 -2.51 27.15
CA ILE A 435 16.32 -2.19 26.88
C ILE A 435 16.00 -0.71 27.13
N SER A 436 16.54 -0.11 28.19
CA SER A 436 16.35 1.34 28.45
C SER A 436 16.95 2.24 27.36
N SER A 437 17.97 1.77 26.64
CA SER A 437 18.63 2.52 25.55
C SER A 437 18.14 2.13 24.16
N TYR A 438 17.57 0.94 24.00
CA TYR A 438 17.03 0.48 22.73
C TYR A 438 15.77 1.28 22.37
N GLN A 439 15.91 2.18 21.39
CA GLN A 439 14.84 3.08 20.97
C GLN A 439 14.58 2.90 19.46
N PRO A 440 13.60 2.08 19.06
CA PRO A 440 13.23 1.90 17.65
C PRO A 440 12.86 3.22 16.96
N THR A 441 12.17 4.11 17.68
CA THR A 441 11.87 5.46 17.21
C THR A 441 13.12 6.27 16.93
N LEU A 442 14.13 6.20 17.80
CA LEU A 442 15.40 6.90 17.57
C LEU A 442 16.08 6.40 16.30
N MET A 443 16.08 5.10 16.01
CA MET A 443 16.66 4.57 14.76
C MET A 443 15.93 5.10 13.51
N VAL A 444 14.58 5.14 13.55
CA VAL A 444 13.77 5.70 12.46
C VAL A 444 14.03 7.21 12.31
N GLN A 445 14.08 7.93 13.43
CA GLN A 445 14.37 9.36 13.47
C GLN A 445 15.77 9.66 12.93
N LEU A 446 16.81 8.97 13.40
CA LEU A 446 18.19 9.11 12.92
C LEU A 446 18.28 8.82 11.43
N ARG A 447 17.64 7.74 10.93
CA ARG A 447 17.60 7.44 9.49
C ARG A 447 16.93 8.56 8.69
N ARG A 448 15.84 9.14 9.21
CA ARG A 448 15.19 10.31 8.61
C ARG A 448 16.10 11.54 8.63
N GLN A 449 16.81 11.80 9.73
CA GLN A 449 17.71 12.95 9.87
C GLN A 449 18.97 12.84 9.00
N VAL A 450 19.53 11.63 8.82
CA VAL A 450 20.62 11.40 7.86
C VAL A 450 20.15 11.74 6.45
N LYS A 451 18.99 11.25 6.02
CA LYS A 451 18.40 11.60 4.71
C LYS A 451 18.15 13.10 4.57
N HIS A 452 17.66 13.73 5.63
CA HIS A 452 17.41 15.17 5.67
C HIS A 452 18.69 15.99 5.47
N ALA A 453 19.75 15.68 6.21
CA ALA A 453 21.04 16.34 6.08
C ALA A 453 21.68 16.13 4.70
N ILE A 454 21.55 14.93 4.10
CA ILE A 454 22.02 14.66 2.73
C ILE A 454 21.19 15.47 1.72
N ALA A 455 19.86 15.55 1.89
CA ALA A 455 19.00 16.35 1.03
C ALA A 455 19.45 17.83 1.01
N LEU A 456 19.70 18.43 2.18
CA LEU A 456 20.22 19.80 2.27
C LEU A 456 21.59 19.96 1.61
N LEU A 457 22.50 18.99 1.80
CA LEU A 457 23.82 19.01 1.16
C LEU A 457 23.69 19.01 -0.38
N THR A 458 22.81 18.16 -0.93
CA THR A 458 22.59 18.10 -2.39
C THR A 458 21.87 19.32 -2.94
N GLU A 459 20.89 19.86 -2.21
CA GLU A 459 20.21 21.10 -2.55
C GLU A 459 21.21 22.28 -2.57
N MET A 460 22.05 22.38 -1.53
CA MET A 460 23.06 23.41 -1.43
C MET A 460 24.01 23.39 -2.64
N GLN A 461 24.42 22.21 -3.10
CA GLN A 461 25.28 22.06 -4.28
C GLN A 461 24.66 22.58 -5.58
N ARG A 462 23.33 22.70 -5.65
CA ARG A 462 22.59 23.19 -6.82
C ARG A 462 22.27 24.69 -6.75
N LEU A 463 22.64 25.38 -5.67
CA LEU A 463 22.34 26.80 -5.51
C LEU A 463 23.02 27.66 -6.57
N THR A 464 22.21 28.48 -7.23
CA THR A 464 22.72 29.59 -8.06
C THR A 464 23.42 30.63 -7.18
N PRO A 465 24.40 31.39 -7.70
CA PRO A 465 25.13 32.37 -6.91
C PRO A 465 24.24 33.41 -6.22
N GLU A 466 23.11 33.78 -6.83
CA GLU A 466 22.14 34.76 -6.31
C GLU A 466 21.37 34.23 -5.09
N GLN A 467 21.21 32.91 -4.97
CA GLN A 467 20.45 32.28 -3.88
C GLN A 467 21.30 32.01 -2.63
N ARG A 468 22.64 31.96 -2.79
CA ARG A 468 23.56 31.55 -1.72
C ARG A 468 23.48 32.44 -0.49
N PHE A 469 23.36 33.76 -0.65
CA PHE A 469 23.32 34.68 0.50
C PHE A 469 22.11 34.40 1.40
N ALA A 470 20.91 34.33 0.82
CA ALA A 470 19.68 34.06 1.58
C ALA A 470 19.72 32.66 2.22
N TYR A 471 20.24 31.65 1.51
CA TYR A 471 20.43 30.30 2.03
C TYR A 471 21.35 30.29 3.27
N PHE A 472 22.52 30.96 3.19
CA PHE A 472 23.46 31.02 4.31
C PHE A 472 22.93 31.85 5.48
N GLN A 473 22.14 32.88 5.20
CA GLN A 473 21.47 33.67 6.23
C GLN A 473 20.48 32.82 7.04
N GLU A 474 19.68 31.97 6.40
CA GLU A 474 18.79 31.03 7.09
C GLU A 474 19.58 30.05 7.98
N ALA A 475 20.64 29.45 7.45
CA ALA A 475 21.51 28.55 8.22
C ALA A 475 22.13 29.27 9.44
N CYS A 476 22.68 30.47 9.24
CA CYS A 476 23.29 31.28 10.29
C CYS A 476 22.28 31.63 11.40
N ASN A 477 21.07 32.07 11.03
CA ASN A 477 20.00 32.40 11.98
C ASN A 477 19.59 31.19 12.82
N SER A 478 19.53 30.00 12.22
CA SER A 478 19.24 28.77 12.93
C SER A 478 20.39 28.34 13.84
N PHE A 479 21.63 28.38 13.35
CA PHE A 479 22.82 27.99 14.11
C PHE A 479 23.06 28.85 15.35
N GLN A 480 22.74 30.14 15.29
CA GLN A 480 22.82 31.04 16.45
C GLN A 480 21.86 30.70 17.58
N GLN A 481 20.81 29.91 17.31
CA GLN A 481 19.82 29.48 18.32
C GLN A 481 20.18 28.14 18.98
N ILE A 482 21.23 27.46 18.51
CA ILE A 482 21.63 26.15 19.03
C ILE A 482 22.26 26.31 20.42
N ASN A 483 21.68 25.61 21.39
CA ASN A 483 22.29 25.47 22.71
C ASN A 483 23.34 24.35 22.67
N TRP A 484 24.52 24.63 23.19
CA TRP A 484 25.63 23.69 23.22
C TRP A 484 25.88 23.23 24.65
N ASP A 485 26.01 21.92 24.84
CA ASP A 485 26.40 21.34 26.13
C ASP A 485 27.89 21.61 26.42
N ASP A 486 28.27 21.57 27.70
CA ASP A 486 29.66 21.66 28.17
C ASP A 486 30.41 20.32 28.03
N GLN A 487 29.69 19.18 27.93
CA GLN A 487 30.25 17.83 27.84
C GLN A 487 30.12 17.22 26.44
N LEU A 488 30.88 17.75 25.48
CA LEU A 488 30.89 17.29 24.08
C LEU A 488 32.19 16.56 23.73
N SER A 489 32.11 15.58 22.84
CA SER A 489 33.27 14.90 22.28
C SER A 489 34.17 15.85 21.48
N PRO A 490 35.47 15.54 21.34
CA PRO A 490 36.40 16.40 20.60
C PRO A 490 35.94 16.71 19.17
N THR A 491 35.25 15.78 18.52
CA THR A 491 34.70 15.97 17.17
C THR A 491 33.60 17.03 17.16
N ILE A 492 32.66 16.97 18.10
CA ILE A 492 31.57 17.94 18.20
C ILE A 492 32.05 19.31 18.69
N VAL A 493 33.06 19.39 19.57
CA VAL A 493 33.71 20.66 19.96
C VAL A 493 34.37 21.36 18.75
N ARG A 494 35.02 20.60 17.86
CA ARG A 494 35.56 21.15 16.61
C ARG A 494 34.44 21.66 15.69
N LEU A 495 33.35 20.90 15.57
CA LEU A 495 32.16 21.29 14.82
C LEU A 495 31.55 22.59 15.37
N GLN A 496 31.43 22.72 16.70
CA GLN A 496 30.98 23.95 17.37
C GLN A 496 31.83 25.15 17.00
N THR A 497 33.15 24.98 16.99
CA THR A 497 34.09 26.05 16.63
C THR A 497 33.91 26.47 15.17
N GLN A 498 33.74 25.49 14.27
CA GLN A 498 33.45 25.75 12.85
C GLN A 498 32.13 26.50 12.65
N VAL A 499 31.06 26.07 13.33
CA VAL A 499 29.74 26.73 13.27
C VAL A 499 29.81 28.16 13.80
N ARG A 500 30.48 28.39 14.94
CA ARG A 500 30.67 29.74 15.50
C ARG A 500 31.43 30.65 14.55
N SER A 501 32.53 30.17 13.96
CA SER A 501 33.29 30.94 12.96
C SER A 501 32.45 31.28 11.74
N PHE A 502 31.69 30.31 11.21
CA PHE A 502 30.77 30.52 10.07
C PHE A 502 29.80 31.68 10.35
N CYS A 503 29.13 31.67 11.52
CA CYS A 503 28.14 32.68 11.87
C CYS A 503 28.77 34.07 12.11
N ILE A 504 29.92 34.14 12.78
CA ILE A 504 30.62 35.41 13.05
C ILE A 504 31.10 36.04 11.73
N ASP A 505 31.78 35.25 10.90
CA ASP A 505 32.35 35.73 9.66
C ASP A 505 31.24 36.14 8.68
N PHE A 506 30.15 35.37 8.60
CA PHE A 506 29.03 35.67 7.71
C PHE A 506 28.25 36.93 8.15
N SER A 507 28.07 37.13 9.46
CA SER A 507 27.41 38.33 10.01
C SER A 507 28.20 39.61 9.78
N SER A 508 29.52 39.49 9.55
CA SER A 508 30.41 40.62 9.24
C SER A 508 30.45 41.00 7.75
N LEU A 509 29.80 40.20 6.89
CA LEU A 509 29.80 40.39 5.44
C LEU A 509 28.86 41.54 5.02
N ASP A 510 29.31 42.41 4.13
CA ASP A 510 28.48 43.48 3.55
C ASP A 510 27.46 42.88 2.56
N VAL A 511 26.19 43.25 2.68
CA VAL A 511 25.03 42.75 1.91
C VAL A 511 25.17 43.01 0.39
N THR A 512 26.08 43.88 -0.01
CA THR A 512 26.44 44.15 -1.42
C THR A 512 27.44 43.14 -2.02
N ALA A 513 27.77 42.06 -1.30
CA ALA A 513 28.83 41.11 -1.63
C ALA A 513 28.69 40.47 -3.03
N GLN A 514 29.82 40.45 -3.75
CA GLN A 514 29.97 39.73 -5.00
C GLN A 514 29.90 38.20 -4.75
N PRO A 515 29.33 37.43 -5.69
CA PRO A 515 29.26 35.96 -5.62
C PRO A 515 30.52 35.22 -5.18
N ALA A 516 31.70 35.73 -5.57
CA ALA A 516 32.99 35.11 -5.25
C ALA A 516 33.30 35.11 -3.73
N LEU A 517 32.79 36.08 -2.97
CA LEU A 517 32.99 36.18 -1.52
C LEU A 517 32.18 35.14 -0.73
N LEU A 518 31.18 34.52 -1.36
CA LEU A 518 30.32 33.50 -0.75
C LEU A 518 30.89 32.07 -0.86
N GLN A 519 31.93 31.85 -1.67
CA GLN A 519 32.51 30.52 -1.86
C GLN A 519 33.14 29.92 -0.59
N PRO A 520 33.90 30.66 0.25
CA PRO A 520 34.42 30.12 1.50
C PRO A 520 33.32 29.65 2.46
N PHE A 521 32.20 30.39 2.52
CA PHE A 521 31.03 30.02 3.32
C PHE A 521 30.33 28.77 2.80
N PHE A 522 30.24 28.64 1.48
CA PHE A 522 29.75 27.41 0.84
C PHE A 522 30.58 26.20 1.26
N ASP A 523 31.92 26.30 1.16
CA ASP A 523 32.83 25.21 1.50
C ASP A 523 32.79 24.87 3.00
N GLN A 524 32.65 25.89 3.85
CA GLN A 524 32.51 25.72 5.29
C GLN A 524 31.20 25.04 5.69
N LEU A 525 30.06 25.49 5.14
CA LEU A 525 28.76 24.85 5.40
C LEU A 525 28.72 23.41 4.84
N LYS A 526 29.30 23.19 3.65
CA LYS A 526 29.51 21.85 3.09
C LYS A 526 30.25 20.95 4.08
N GLN A 527 31.34 21.44 4.67
CA GLN A 527 32.12 20.67 5.63
C GLN A 527 31.34 20.39 6.91
N ILE A 528 30.61 21.38 7.44
CA ILE A 528 29.73 21.22 8.63
C ILE A 528 28.71 20.10 8.37
N LEU A 529 27.98 20.16 7.26
CA LEU A 529 26.98 19.14 6.89
C LEU A 529 27.61 17.76 6.71
N ARG A 530 28.80 17.65 6.09
CA ARG A 530 29.50 16.37 5.95
C ARG A 530 29.87 15.75 7.29
N VAL A 531 30.29 16.55 8.27
CA VAL A 531 30.57 16.08 9.63
C VAL A 531 29.28 15.62 10.33
N VAL A 532 28.19 16.40 10.21
CA VAL A 532 26.87 16.03 10.76
C VAL A 532 26.37 14.71 10.18
N ILE A 533 26.42 14.54 8.84
CA ILE A 533 26.02 13.30 8.17
C ILE A 533 26.88 12.13 8.65
N GLY A 534 28.21 12.29 8.72
CA GLY A 534 29.12 11.26 9.21
C GLY A 534 28.81 10.84 10.65
N TYR A 535 28.59 11.82 11.55
CA TYR A 535 28.23 11.56 12.94
C TYR A 535 26.89 10.83 13.08
N LEU A 536 25.82 11.36 12.50
CA LEU A 536 24.49 10.73 12.56
C LEU A 536 24.48 9.33 11.92
N SER A 537 25.25 9.13 10.85
CA SER A 537 25.38 7.82 10.20
C SER A 537 26.14 6.82 11.07
N SER A 538 27.22 7.23 11.75
CA SER A 538 27.92 6.42 12.74
C SER A 538 26.99 6.02 13.89
N VAL A 539 26.31 7.00 14.51
CA VAL A 539 25.33 6.78 15.58
C VAL A 539 24.26 5.78 15.14
N LEU A 540 23.71 5.93 13.93
CA LEU A 540 22.71 5.02 13.40
C LEU A 540 23.24 3.58 13.28
N ARG A 541 24.48 3.38 12.82
CA ARG A 541 25.12 2.05 12.77
C ARG A 541 25.27 1.46 14.18
N PHE A 542 25.72 2.26 15.14
CA PHE A 542 25.82 1.83 16.54
C PHE A 542 24.46 1.44 17.11
N ALA A 543 23.42 2.22 16.85
CA ALA A 543 22.06 1.92 17.30
C ALA A 543 21.50 0.63 16.68
N ILE A 544 21.71 0.42 15.37
CA ILE A 544 21.30 -0.82 14.66
C ILE A 544 21.97 -2.06 15.27
N ASN A 545 23.22 -1.93 15.70
CA ASN A 545 23.98 -3.00 16.34
C ASN A 545 23.69 -3.13 17.85
N GLY A 546 22.78 -2.32 18.40
CA GLY A 546 22.31 -2.43 19.79
C GLY A 546 23.21 -1.77 20.83
N HIS A 547 24.15 -0.91 20.41
CA HIS A 547 25.03 -0.21 21.35
C HIS A 547 24.27 0.93 22.09
N ALA A 548 24.46 1.00 23.41
CA ALA A 548 23.63 1.77 24.35
C ALA A 548 24.14 3.19 24.67
N ALA A 549 25.44 3.45 24.51
CA ALA A 549 26.06 4.72 24.91
C ALA A 549 25.91 5.79 23.82
N LEU A 550 24.67 6.16 23.49
CA LEU A 550 24.39 7.26 22.57
C LEU A 550 24.37 8.59 23.32
N ASN A 551 25.20 9.55 22.91
CA ASN A 551 25.19 10.89 23.51
C ASN A 551 24.02 11.71 22.93
N GLN A 552 22.91 11.73 23.66
CA GLN A 552 21.69 12.41 23.25
C GLN A 552 21.89 13.91 22.97
N ALA A 553 22.71 14.60 23.77
CA ALA A 553 23.01 16.02 23.55
C ALA A 553 23.73 16.25 22.20
N GLU A 554 24.66 15.37 21.84
CA GLU A 554 25.34 15.44 20.54
C GLU A 554 24.42 15.11 19.37
N ILE A 555 23.52 14.14 19.53
CA ILE A 555 22.49 13.81 18.53
C ILE A 555 21.57 15.01 18.33
N GLU A 556 21.10 15.64 19.40
CA GLU A 556 20.22 16.81 19.34
C GLU A 556 20.89 18.00 18.66
N VAL A 557 22.15 18.28 18.98
CA VAL A 557 22.94 19.33 18.31
C VAL A 557 23.11 19.02 16.82
N CYS A 558 23.48 17.79 16.45
CA CYS A 558 23.64 17.40 15.04
C CYS A 558 22.30 17.49 14.28
N CYS A 559 21.20 17.06 14.90
CA CYS A 559 19.87 17.22 14.33
C CYS A 559 19.48 18.70 14.18
N ALA A 560 19.82 19.55 15.15
CA ALA A 560 19.55 20.99 15.06
C ALA A 560 20.35 21.64 13.92
N LEU A 561 21.62 21.26 13.74
CA LEU A 561 22.46 21.71 12.64
C LEU A 561 21.97 21.27 11.26
N SER A 562 21.15 20.22 11.18
CA SER A 562 20.49 19.82 9.94
C SER A 562 19.03 20.27 9.85
N ARG A 563 18.48 21.07 10.78
CA ARG A 563 17.05 21.48 10.75
C ARG A 563 16.83 22.95 10.41
N TYR A 564 17.84 23.65 9.91
CA TYR A 564 17.71 25.06 9.54
C TYR A 564 16.73 25.31 8.39
N ARG A 565 16.33 24.26 7.66
CA ARG A 565 15.31 24.29 6.61
C ARG A 565 14.49 22.98 6.60
N PRO A 566 13.17 23.04 6.37
CA PRO A 566 12.36 21.83 6.18
C PRO A 566 12.68 21.10 4.87
N VAL A 567 12.37 19.81 4.82
CA VAL A 567 12.45 18.98 3.60
C VAL A 567 11.11 18.28 3.49
N ALA A 568 10.18 18.90 2.77
CA ALA A 568 8.74 18.60 2.84
C ALA A 568 8.37 17.14 2.54
N TRP A 569 9.12 16.45 1.68
CA TRP A 569 8.86 15.04 1.34
C TRP A 569 9.36 14.05 2.41
N LEU A 570 10.16 14.50 3.37
CA LEU A 570 10.52 13.72 4.55
C LEU A 570 9.54 13.92 5.71
N ASP A 571 8.61 14.86 5.61
CA ASP A 571 7.61 15.12 6.65
C ASP A 571 6.49 14.09 6.70
N ASP A 572 5.72 14.11 7.79
CA ASP A 572 4.63 13.17 7.98
C ASP A 572 3.58 13.41 6.89
N LEU A 573 3.60 12.52 5.89
CA LEU A 573 2.86 12.68 4.67
C LEU A 573 1.34 12.51 4.93
N PRO A 574 0.48 13.42 4.44
CA PRO A 574 -0.95 13.26 4.58
C PRO A 574 -1.47 12.03 3.82
N THR A 575 -2.51 11.38 4.36
CA THR A 575 -3.13 10.18 3.76
C THR A 575 -3.79 10.43 2.39
N GLY A 576 -3.98 11.69 1.99
CA GLY A 576 -4.61 12.09 0.71
C GLY A 576 -3.64 12.28 -0.47
N ILE A 577 -2.34 11.99 -0.31
CA ILE A 577 -1.37 12.17 -1.40
C ILE A 577 -1.78 11.36 -2.63
N TYR A 578 -1.76 12.01 -3.78
CA TYR A 578 -2.21 11.52 -5.08
C TYR A 578 -3.69 11.06 -5.12
N LEU A 579 -4.49 11.41 -4.10
CA LEU A 579 -5.95 11.33 -4.10
C LEU A 579 -6.58 12.68 -4.49
N ASP A 580 -6.35 13.68 -3.64
CA ASP A 580 -6.93 15.03 -3.73
C ASP A 580 -5.86 16.11 -3.77
N ARG A 581 -4.60 15.74 -3.49
CA ARG A 581 -3.46 16.66 -3.42
C ARG A 581 -2.18 16.01 -3.95
N PRO A 582 -1.27 16.79 -4.54
CA PRO A 582 0.05 16.29 -4.91
C PRO A 582 0.90 15.96 -3.67
N MET A 583 1.96 15.19 -3.88
CA MET A 583 2.99 15.02 -2.84
C MET A 583 3.69 16.37 -2.57
N PRO A 584 3.94 16.74 -1.30
CA PRO A 584 4.63 17.99 -0.99
C PRO A 584 6.03 18.04 -1.61
N SER A 585 6.33 19.14 -2.30
CA SER A 585 7.68 19.52 -2.74
C SER A 585 7.87 20.99 -2.39
N GLU A 586 8.89 21.33 -1.61
CA GLU A 586 9.14 22.73 -1.26
C GLU A 586 9.87 23.47 -2.39
N ASN A 587 9.40 24.68 -2.68
CA ASN A 587 9.82 25.51 -3.80
C ASN A 587 10.33 26.89 -3.32
N THR A 588 10.99 26.93 -2.17
CA THR A 588 11.41 28.20 -1.55
C THR A 588 12.48 28.90 -2.39
N TYR A 589 13.30 28.12 -3.11
CA TYR A 589 14.26 28.59 -4.12
C TYR A 589 14.04 27.78 -5.39
N SER A 590 14.30 28.34 -6.58
CA SER A 590 14.10 27.63 -7.86
C SER A 590 15.06 26.45 -8.09
N CYS A 591 15.81 26.03 -7.06
CA CYS A 591 16.72 24.91 -7.09
C CYS A 591 16.16 23.82 -6.19
N SER A 592 15.48 22.87 -6.81
CA SER A 592 14.88 21.74 -6.13
C SER A 592 15.95 20.72 -5.75
N GLY A 593 15.86 20.18 -4.52
CA GLY A 593 16.66 19.04 -4.09
C GLY A 593 16.47 17.82 -5.00
N THR A 594 17.38 16.85 -4.90
CA THR A 594 17.44 15.65 -5.74
C THR A 594 16.06 14.97 -5.88
N ILE A 595 15.45 14.64 -4.74
CA ILE A 595 14.15 13.97 -4.70
C ILE A 595 13.00 14.91 -5.09
N ASP A 596 13.07 16.19 -4.74
CA ASP A 596 12.04 17.17 -5.12
C ASP A 596 11.84 17.26 -6.63
N THR A 597 12.90 17.12 -7.43
CA THR A 597 12.80 17.07 -8.89
C THR A 597 11.92 15.91 -9.37
N VAL A 598 12.05 14.73 -8.75
CA VAL A 598 11.20 13.55 -9.07
C VAL A 598 9.75 13.82 -8.71
N ILE A 599 9.53 14.36 -7.51
CA ILE A 599 8.20 14.67 -6.98
C ILE A 599 7.51 15.69 -7.88
N GLN A 600 8.20 16.76 -8.27
CA GLN A 600 7.66 17.78 -9.16
C GLN A 600 7.26 17.23 -10.53
N GLN A 601 8.12 16.42 -11.14
CA GLN A 601 7.80 15.77 -12.42
C GLN A 601 6.58 14.87 -12.28
N THR A 602 6.53 14.05 -11.22
CA THR A 602 5.42 13.13 -10.97
C THR A 602 4.13 13.90 -10.72
N ASN A 603 4.18 14.97 -9.92
CA ASN A 603 3.05 15.86 -9.65
C ASN A 603 2.52 16.52 -10.93
N GLN A 604 3.40 16.96 -11.83
CA GLN A 604 3.00 17.55 -13.12
C GLN A 604 2.23 16.55 -13.98
N ILE A 605 2.71 15.30 -14.08
CA ILE A 605 2.06 14.25 -14.87
C ILE A 605 0.74 13.85 -14.22
N TRP A 606 0.73 13.59 -12.91
CA TRP A 606 -0.46 13.25 -12.14
C TRP A 606 -1.57 14.31 -12.27
N ALA A 607 -1.22 15.61 -12.23
CA ALA A 607 -2.17 16.70 -12.37
C ALA A 607 -2.89 16.72 -13.75
N THR A 608 -2.27 16.12 -14.77
CA THR A 608 -2.86 15.97 -16.11
C THR A 608 -3.53 14.61 -16.33
N ALA A 609 -3.36 13.67 -15.41
CA ALA A 609 -3.89 12.32 -15.54
C ALA A 609 -5.43 12.33 -15.37
N PRO A 610 -6.18 11.74 -16.32
CA PRO A 610 -7.63 11.64 -16.18
C PRO A 610 -7.99 10.74 -14.99
N PRO A 611 -8.96 11.14 -14.15
CA PRO A 611 -9.35 10.33 -12.99
C PRO A 611 -10.00 9.01 -13.44
N LEU A 612 -9.92 8.01 -12.56
CA LEU A 612 -10.58 6.73 -12.75
C LEU A 612 -12.09 6.93 -12.92
N GLN A 613 -12.71 6.27 -13.90
CA GLN A 613 -14.15 6.35 -14.11
C GLN A 613 -14.93 5.59 -13.02
N ILE A 614 -15.94 6.25 -12.45
CA ILE A 614 -16.80 5.69 -11.38
C ILE A 614 -18.26 5.81 -11.81
N ARG A 615 -19.05 4.74 -11.64
CA ARG A 615 -20.50 4.75 -11.89
C ARG A 615 -21.30 5.10 -10.63
N PRO A 616 -22.47 5.76 -10.78
CA PRO A 616 -23.38 5.99 -9.67
C PRO A 616 -23.81 4.68 -9.00
N LEU A 617 -23.80 4.67 -7.67
CA LEU A 617 -24.08 3.48 -6.87
C LEU A 617 -25.43 2.82 -7.20
N VAL A 618 -26.46 3.62 -7.50
CA VAL A 618 -27.80 3.12 -7.85
C VAL A 618 -27.83 2.18 -9.05
N GLN A 619 -26.88 2.31 -9.98
CA GLN A 619 -26.82 1.48 -11.19
C GLN A 619 -26.48 0.01 -10.88
N PHE A 620 -25.84 -0.24 -9.74
CA PHE A 620 -25.47 -1.58 -9.31
C PHE A 620 -26.59 -2.27 -8.53
N SER A 621 -27.65 -1.56 -8.13
CA SER A 621 -28.79 -2.14 -7.41
C SER A 621 -29.40 -3.34 -8.12
N GLN A 622 -29.37 -3.37 -9.46
CA GLN A 622 -29.93 -4.45 -10.28
C GLN A 622 -29.03 -5.68 -10.41
N LEU A 623 -27.82 -5.67 -9.85
CA LEU A 623 -26.97 -6.87 -9.78
C LEU A 623 -27.68 -8.00 -9.01
N PHE A 624 -28.53 -7.62 -8.05
CA PHE A 624 -29.43 -8.54 -7.37
C PHE A 624 -30.89 -8.27 -7.80
N PRO A 625 -31.76 -9.31 -7.80
CA PRO A 625 -33.17 -9.15 -8.12
C PRO A 625 -33.88 -8.22 -7.12
N SER A 626 -35.11 -7.80 -7.42
CA SER A 626 -35.90 -7.03 -6.46
C SER A 626 -36.28 -7.92 -5.28
N ALA A 627 -36.03 -7.45 -4.06
CA ALA A 627 -36.43 -8.15 -2.84
C ALA A 627 -37.97 -8.20 -2.72
N PRO A 628 -38.54 -9.30 -2.20
CA PRO A 628 -39.94 -9.32 -1.81
C PRO A 628 -40.24 -8.25 -0.74
N THR A 629 -41.41 -7.63 -0.83
CA THR A 629 -41.82 -6.42 -0.09
C THR A 629 -42.06 -6.63 1.40
N GLU A 630 -42.07 -7.86 1.86
CA GLU A 630 -42.41 -8.23 3.24
C GLU A 630 -41.14 -8.61 4.00
N ILE A 631 -40.77 -7.81 5.01
CA ILE A 631 -40.19 -8.16 6.33
C ILE A 631 -39.62 -6.84 6.89
N SER A 632 -40.38 -6.17 7.76
CA SER A 632 -39.97 -4.91 8.40
C SER A 632 -38.85 -5.09 9.44
N GLU A 633 -38.56 -6.33 9.85
CA GLU A 633 -37.53 -6.66 10.85
C GLU A 633 -36.11 -6.42 10.32
N VAL A 634 -35.87 -6.55 9.01
CA VAL A 634 -34.53 -6.34 8.43
C VAL A 634 -34.11 -4.87 8.51
N ALA A 635 -35.07 -3.94 8.46
CA ALA A 635 -34.86 -2.50 8.65
C ALA A 635 -34.23 -2.12 9.99
N LYS A 636 -34.54 -2.88 11.06
CA LYS A 636 -34.01 -2.65 12.41
C LYS A 636 -32.55 -3.14 12.50
N HIS A 637 -32.28 -4.33 11.97
CA HIS A 637 -30.93 -4.92 11.88
C HIS A 637 -29.98 -4.09 10.99
N PHE A 638 -30.49 -3.34 10.00
CA PHE A 638 -29.67 -2.45 9.17
C PHE A 638 -29.13 -1.22 9.93
N SER A 639 -29.83 -0.74 10.97
CA SER A 639 -29.30 0.32 11.84
C SER A 639 -28.10 -0.18 12.63
N ASP A 640 -28.18 -1.41 13.14
CA ASP A 640 -27.10 -2.04 13.90
C ASP A 640 -25.85 -2.25 13.01
N CYS A 641 -26.03 -2.62 11.74
CA CYS A 641 -24.92 -2.73 10.76
C CYS A 641 -24.19 -1.39 10.53
N ILE A 642 -24.92 -0.27 10.55
CA ILE A 642 -24.31 1.06 10.41
C ILE A 642 -23.51 1.40 11.65
N GLU A 643 -24.05 1.14 12.84
CA GLU A 643 -23.35 1.39 14.11
C GLU A 643 -22.11 0.51 14.24
N VAL A 644 -22.19 -0.74 13.78
CA VAL A 644 -21.03 -1.64 13.63
C VAL A 644 -20.00 -1.09 12.65
N ALA A 645 -20.41 -0.66 11.45
CA ALA A 645 -19.49 -0.07 10.48
C ALA A 645 -18.81 1.21 11.00
N LYS A 646 -19.54 2.04 11.75
CA LYS A 646 -19.00 3.21 12.45
C LYS A 646 -18.03 2.83 13.56
N ALA A 647 -18.32 1.79 14.34
CA ALA A 647 -17.44 1.29 15.39
C ALA A 647 -16.14 0.73 14.80
N LEU A 648 -16.23 -0.09 13.74
CA LEU A 648 -15.08 -0.63 13.00
C LEU A 648 -14.22 0.48 12.38
N TYR A 649 -14.86 1.54 11.86
CA TYR A 649 -14.15 2.73 11.41
C TYR A 649 -13.45 3.48 12.55
N GLY A 650 -14.16 3.73 13.66
CA GLY A 650 -13.59 4.41 14.83
C GLY A 650 -12.35 3.68 15.37
N LEU A 651 -12.42 2.35 15.40
CA LEU A 651 -11.29 1.47 15.70
C LEU A 651 -10.17 1.66 14.67
N ARG A 652 -10.43 1.45 13.38
CA ARG A 652 -9.40 1.57 12.32
C ARG A 652 -8.71 2.95 12.28
N ALA A 653 -9.46 4.03 12.46
CA ALA A 653 -8.95 5.40 12.44
C ALA A 653 -8.05 5.73 13.64
N THR A 654 -8.20 5.02 14.76
CA THR A 654 -7.32 5.15 15.94
C THR A 654 -6.11 4.22 15.89
N LEU A 655 -6.03 3.33 14.91
CA LEU A 655 -5.24 2.11 14.94
C LEU A 655 -4.33 2.01 13.69
N LEU A 656 -3.43 2.98 13.52
CA LEU A 656 -2.36 2.97 12.51
C LEU A 656 -1.07 2.25 12.98
N THR A 657 -1.13 1.41 14.01
CA THR A 657 0.01 0.60 14.51
C THR A 657 -0.32 -0.89 14.47
N THR A 658 0.53 -1.74 13.92
CA THR A 658 0.36 -3.20 13.68
C THR A 658 -0.57 -4.02 14.63
N PRO A 659 -0.55 -3.88 15.98
CA PRO A 659 -1.54 -4.51 16.89
C PRO A 659 -3.02 -4.15 16.63
N ALA A 660 -3.26 -2.97 16.06
CA ALA A 660 -4.50 -2.47 15.49
C ALA A 660 -5.30 -3.45 14.66
N THR A 661 -4.61 -4.06 13.70
CA THR A 661 -5.23 -4.80 12.61
C THR A 661 -5.90 -6.04 13.17
N LYS A 662 -5.36 -6.59 14.26
CA LYS A 662 -5.94 -7.75 14.95
C LYS A 662 -7.12 -7.38 15.85
N MET A 663 -7.13 -6.21 16.52
CA MET A 663 -8.32 -5.69 17.20
C MET A 663 -9.44 -5.39 16.19
N TYR A 664 -9.11 -4.75 15.07
CA TYR A 664 -10.03 -4.53 13.96
C TYR A 664 -10.58 -5.86 13.41
N GLN A 665 -9.74 -6.88 13.22
CA GLN A 665 -10.18 -8.20 12.76
C GLN A 665 -11.09 -8.90 13.77
N ALA A 666 -10.79 -8.83 15.07
CA ALA A 666 -11.62 -9.42 16.12
C ALA A 666 -12.99 -8.72 16.23
N GLU A 667 -13.01 -7.40 16.16
CA GLU A 667 -14.25 -6.62 16.12
C GLU A 667 -15.01 -6.84 14.82
N LEU A 668 -14.32 -6.99 13.69
CA LEU A 668 -14.92 -7.36 12.41
C LEU A 668 -15.55 -8.75 12.48
N ASN A 669 -14.87 -9.72 13.09
CA ASN A 669 -15.38 -11.07 13.30
C ASN A 669 -16.57 -11.07 14.27
N ASN A 670 -16.50 -10.34 15.38
CA ASN A 670 -17.61 -10.16 16.33
C ASN A 670 -18.81 -9.47 15.67
N ALA A 671 -18.56 -8.44 14.87
CA ALA A 671 -19.57 -7.77 14.06
C ALA A 671 -20.22 -8.74 13.08
N VAL A 672 -19.42 -9.48 12.32
CA VAL A 672 -19.89 -10.50 11.39
C VAL A 672 -20.67 -11.58 12.12
N GLU A 673 -20.24 -12.00 13.31
CA GLU A 673 -20.88 -13.04 14.12
C GLU A 673 -22.18 -12.56 14.79
N MET A 674 -22.20 -11.36 15.38
CA MET A 674 -23.43 -10.71 15.87
C MET A 674 -24.46 -10.58 14.74
N LEU A 675 -24.04 -10.11 13.57
CA LEU A 675 -24.90 -10.05 12.39
C LEU A 675 -25.33 -11.44 11.92
N SER A 676 -24.48 -12.45 12.05
CA SER A 676 -24.82 -13.85 11.77
C SER A 676 -25.89 -14.39 12.71
N GLN A 677 -25.81 -14.08 14.01
CA GLN A 677 -26.76 -14.49 15.05
C GLN A 677 -28.10 -13.79 14.88
N CYS A 678 -28.10 -12.51 14.50
CA CYS A 678 -29.28 -11.75 14.13
C CYS A 678 -30.02 -12.33 12.90
N TRP A 679 -29.34 -13.13 12.08
CA TRP A 679 -29.82 -13.56 10.76
C TRP A 679 -29.90 -15.08 10.60
N ALA A 680 -30.20 -15.82 11.68
CA ALA A 680 -30.53 -17.24 11.65
C ALA A 680 -31.89 -17.52 10.95
N VAL A 681 -32.01 -17.08 9.69
CA VAL A 681 -33.19 -17.16 8.83
C VAL A 681 -32.81 -17.99 7.58
N PRO A 682 -33.72 -18.78 6.97
CA PRO A 682 -33.34 -19.91 6.11
C PRO A 682 -32.69 -19.59 4.75
N GLU A 683 -32.62 -18.33 4.29
CA GLU A 683 -32.21 -18.01 2.90
C GLU A 683 -31.14 -16.89 2.78
N PRO A 684 -29.84 -17.25 2.73
CA PRO A 684 -28.71 -16.30 2.60
C PRO A 684 -28.79 -15.38 1.37
N LEU A 685 -29.42 -15.83 0.27
CA LEU A 685 -29.56 -15.06 -0.96
C LEU A 685 -30.59 -13.92 -0.84
N ILE A 686 -31.66 -14.12 -0.08
CA ILE A 686 -32.69 -13.09 0.17
C ILE A 686 -32.05 -11.94 0.96
N ILE A 687 -31.28 -12.27 1.99
CA ILE A 687 -30.59 -11.28 2.83
C ILE A 687 -29.54 -10.52 2.02
N ALA A 688 -28.70 -11.22 1.25
CA ALA A 688 -27.73 -10.60 0.35
C ALA A 688 -28.43 -9.62 -0.62
N THR A 689 -29.55 -10.05 -1.20
CA THR A 689 -30.38 -9.23 -2.11
C THR A 689 -30.90 -7.97 -1.42
N GLN A 690 -31.49 -8.10 -0.23
CA GLN A 690 -32.05 -6.97 0.52
C GLN A 690 -30.97 -5.98 0.94
N PHE A 691 -29.84 -6.46 1.48
CA PHE A 691 -28.72 -5.64 1.91
C PHE A 691 -28.12 -4.89 0.72
N TRP A 692 -27.91 -5.59 -0.40
CA TRP A 692 -27.44 -5.00 -1.64
C TRP A 692 -28.40 -3.91 -2.14
N GLN A 693 -29.70 -4.20 -2.22
CA GLN A 693 -30.70 -3.21 -2.66
C GLN A 693 -30.74 -2.00 -1.74
N TRP A 694 -30.67 -2.21 -0.43
CA TRP A 694 -30.70 -1.13 0.54
C TRP A 694 -29.47 -0.21 0.41
N PHE A 695 -28.26 -0.78 0.35
CA PHE A 695 -27.02 0.00 0.20
C PHE A 695 -27.05 0.84 -1.07
N HIS A 696 -27.46 0.25 -2.19
CA HIS A 696 -27.43 0.91 -3.49
C HIS A 696 -28.62 1.86 -3.75
N ARG A 697 -29.67 1.84 -2.92
CA ARG A 697 -30.84 2.76 -3.03
C ARG A 697 -30.82 3.94 -2.05
N ARG A 698 -29.84 3.99 -1.13
CA ARG A 698 -29.82 4.90 0.02
C ARG A 698 -29.69 6.39 -0.33
N LYS A 699 -29.27 6.75 -1.55
CA LYS A 699 -29.14 8.16 -2.00
C LYS A 699 -29.76 8.38 -3.39
N GLY A 700 -30.56 9.44 -3.51
CA GLY A 700 -31.20 9.87 -4.75
C GLY A 700 -30.28 10.70 -5.65
N SER A 701 -30.14 10.25 -6.89
CA SER A 701 -29.77 10.98 -8.13
C SER A 701 -28.42 11.73 -8.24
N ASP A 702 -27.65 11.27 -9.24
CA ASP A 702 -27.02 12.05 -10.33
C ASP A 702 -25.57 12.59 -10.24
N VAL A 703 -24.81 12.35 -9.17
CA VAL A 703 -23.35 12.59 -9.20
C VAL A 703 -22.61 11.28 -8.96
N ALA A 704 -21.53 11.03 -9.70
CA ALA A 704 -20.56 9.99 -9.36
C ALA A 704 -20.01 10.31 -7.96
N MET A 705 -20.70 9.84 -6.92
CA MET A 705 -20.34 10.11 -5.54
C MET A 705 -19.17 9.20 -5.17
N GLN A 706 -18.09 9.81 -4.69
CA GLN A 706 -17.14 9.11 -3.85
C GLN A 706 -17.87 8.70 -2.56
N LEU A 707 -17.72 7.44 -2.19
CA LEU A 707 -18.25 6.94 -0.92
C LEU A 707 -17.50 7.63 0.22
N GLN A 708 -18.24 8.06 1.25
CA GLN A 708 -17.61 8.46 2.50
C GLN A 708 -16.99 7.24 3.20
N THR A 709 -16.09 7.47 4.14
CA THR A 709 -15.31 6.38 4.76
C THR A 709 -16.19 5.33 5.45
N GLU A 710 -17.25 5.74 6.15
CA GLU A 710 -18.24 4.82 6.74
C GLU A 710 -18.96 3.97 5.67
N GLU A 711 -19.23 4.56 4.50
CA GLU A 711 -19.90 3.87 3.39
C GLU A 711 -18.96 2.89 2.68
N LEU A 712 -17.64 3.16 2.67
CA LEU A 712 -16.63 2.22 2.20
C LEU A 712 -16.50 0.99 3.09
N GLU A 713 -16.50 1.16 4.42
CA GLU A 713 -16.46 0.05 5.37
C GLU A 713 -17.75 -0.79 5.30
N LEU A 714 -18.90 -0.13 5.16
CA LEU A 714 -20.17 -0.81 4.95
C LEU A 714 -20.18 -1.59 3.62
N ALA A 715 -19.64 -1.01 2.53
CA ALA A 715 -19.49 -1.74 1.28
C ALA A 715 -18.60 -2.96 1.46
N LYS A 716 -17.42 -2.79 2.09
CA LYS A 716 -16.47 -3.87 2.40
C LYS A 716 -17.17 -5.04 3.09
N LEU A 717 -17.96 -4.79 4.14
CA LEU A 717 -18.74 -5.81 4.84
C LEU A 717 -19.66 -6.62 3.90
N ILE A 718 -20.31 -5.96 2.93
CA ILE A 718 -21.17 -6.64 1.94
C ILE A 718 -20.35 -7.60 1.08
N PHE A 719 -19.20 -7.16 0.58
CA PHE A 719 -18.31 -7.98 -0.25
C PHE A 719 -17.76 -9.18 0.53
N LEU A 720 -17.36 -8.98 1.79
CA LEU A 720 -16.83 -10.05 2.64
C LEU A 720 -17.90 -11.03 3.09
N ARG A 721 -19.14 -10.57 3.32
CA ARG A 721 -20.21 -11.43 3.83
C ARG A 721 -20.88 -12.25 2.74
N PHE A 722 -21.04 -11.70 1.53
CA PHE A 722 -21.75 -12.35 0.45
C PHE A 722 -20.88 -12.65 -0.79
N PRO A 723 -19.64 -13.17 -0.64
CA PRO A 723 -18.71 -13.29 -1.75
C PRO A 723 -19.24 -14.26 -2.80
N GLN A 724 -19.76 -15.42 -2.39
CA GLN A 724 -20.31 -16.42 -3.31
C GLN A 724 -21.53 -15.91 -4.07
N SER A 725 -22.41 -15.16 -3.40
CA SER A 725 -23.57 -14.54 -4.04
C SER A 725 -23.16 -13.51 -5.08
N ILE A 726 -22.20 -12.63 -4.75
CA ILE A 726 -21.71 -11.60 -5.67
C ILE A 726 -20.97 -12.25 -6.85
N LEU A 727 -20.07 -13.19 -6.62
CA LEU A 727 -19.34 -13.91 -7.66
C LEU A 727 -20.29 -14.67 -8.60
N GLY A 728 -21.30 -15.34 -8.05
CA GLY A 728 -22.34 -15.99 -8.83
C GLY A 728 -23.10 -15.00 -9.72
N ARG A 729 -23.33 -13.76 -9.24
CA ARG A 729 -23.91 -12.69 -10.05
C ARG A 729 -22.96 -12.19 -11.13
N LEU A 730 -21.65 -12.07 -10.86
CA LEU A 730 -20.67 -11.62 -11.84
C LEU A 730 -20.50 -12.60 -13.02
N LYS A 731 -20.62 -13.89 -12.76
CA LYS A 731 -20.56 -14.96 -13.78
C LYS A 731 -21.75 -14.97 -14.75
N ALA A 732 -22.85 -14.32 -14.40
CA ALA A 732 -24.08 -14.33 -15.19
C ALA A 732 -24.48 -12.91 -15.58
N LEU A 733 -24.83 -12.67 -16.85
CA LEU A 733 -25.29 -11.35 -17.28
C LEU A 733 -26.55 -10.93 -16.50
N GLN A 734 -26.42 -9.98 -15.56
CA GLN A 734 -27.55 -9.51 -14.75
C GLN A 734 -28.29 -8.31 -15.37
N PHE A 735 -27.57 -7.38 -16.02
CA PHE A 735 -28.18 -6.20 -16.62
C PHE A 735 -28.83 -6.51 -17.97
N LYS A 736 -29.98 -7.18 -17.92
CA LYS A 736 -30.75 -7.55 -19.12
C LYS A 736 -31.77 -6.50 -19.51
N ARG A 737 -32.04 -5.50 -18.67
CA ARG A 737 -33.12 -4.55 -18.91
C ARG A 737 -32.62 -3.11 -18.72
N LEU A 738 -32.63 -2.34 -19.80
CA LEU A 738 -32.20 -0.94 -19.82
C LEU A 738 -33.41 -0.02 -19.89
N LYS A 739 -33.41 1.08 -19.12
CA LYS A 739 -34.49 2.07 -19.19
C LYS A 739 -34.06 3.24 -20.06
N VAL A 740 -34.79 3.47 -21.13
CA VAL A 740 -34.62 4.63 -22.01
C VAL A 740 -35.71 5.66 -21.77
N THR A 741 -35.38 6.93 -22.01
CA THR A 741 -36.30 8.07 -21.96
C THR A 741 -36.05 9.03 -23.12
N GLY A 742 -36.98 9.96 -23.35
CA GLY A 742 -36.90 10.91 -24.45
C GLY A 742 -37.45 10.37 -25.77
N LEU A 743 -38.23 9.30 -25.72
CA LEU A 743 -38.88 8.69 -26.88
C LEU A 743 -39.89 9.63 -27.56
N GLN A 744 -40.38 10.64 -26.85
CA GLN A 744 -41.31 11.65 -27.36
C GLN A 744 -40.64 12.77 -28.17
N TYR A 745 -39.30 12.87 -28.14
CA TYR A 745 -38.58 13.93 -28.85
C TYR A 745 -38.30 13.55 -30.30
N PHE A 746 -38.17 14.57 -31.16
CA PHE A 746 -37.86 14.41 -32.59
C PHE A 746 -36.52 13.71 -32.86
N THR A 747 -35.66 13.61 -31.85
CA THR A 747 -34.39 12.87 -31.91
C THR A 747 -34.60 11.36 -31.96
N ASN A 748 -35.76 10.85 -31.51
CA ASN A 748 -36.15 9.46 -31.71
C ASN A 748 -36.59 9.24 -33.17
N LYS A 749 -35.82 8.46 -33.91
CA LYS A 749 -36.08 8.13 -35.33
C LYS A 749 -37.05 6.97 -35.52
N HIS A 750 -37.42 6.29 -34.43
CA HIS A 750 -38.38 5.19 -34.40
C HIS A 750 -39.74 5.62 -33.85
N LEU A 751 -40.07 6.91 -33.97
CA LEU A 751 -41.33 7.47 -33.47
C LEU A 751 -42.53 6.80 -34.16
N GLY A 752 -43.44 6.24 -33.37
CA GLY A 752 -44.66 5.56 -33.87
C GLY A 752 -44.46 4.12 -34.36
N ARG A 753 -43.24 3.55 -34.26
CA ARG A 753 -43.00 2.13 -34.57
C ARG A 753 -43.73 1.21 -33.58
N ASP A 754 -44.39 0.18 -34.09
CA ASP A 754 -44.91 -0.92 -33.28
C ASP A 754 -43.79 -1.92 -32.99
N TRP A 755 -43.52 -2.15 -31.71
CA TRP A 755 -42.42 -3.00 -31.22
C TRP A 755 -42.86 -4.43 -30.88
N ARG A 756 -44.17 -4.73 -30.94
CA ARG A 756 -44.70 -6.03 -30.52
C ARG A 756 -44.05 -7.17 -31.30
N SER A 757 -43.48 -8.13 -30.55
CA SER A 757 -42.83 -9.34 -31.08
C SER A 757 -41.62 -9.10 -31.99
N GLN A 758 -40.98 -7.92 -31.93
CA GLN A 758 -39.76 -7.62 -32.68
C GLN A 758 -38.51 -7.77 -31.79
N SER A 759 -37.54 -8.54 -32.28
CA SER A 759 -36.17 -8.56 -31.77
C SER A 759 -35.29 -7.75 -32.71
N VAL A 760 -34.68 -6.68 -32.20
CA VAL A 760 -33.94 -5.70 -33.02
C VAL A 760 -32.48 -5.59 -32.57
N PRO A 761 -31.55 -5.35 -33.50
CA PRO A 761 -30.17 -5.06 -33.15
C PRO A 761 -30.08 -3.66 -32.54
N ILE A 762 -29.41 -3.57 -31.39
CA ILE A 762 -29.14 -2.31 -30.71
C ILE A 762 -27.65 -2.04 -30.59
N THR A 763 -27.29 -0.77 -30.40
CA THR A 763 -25.94 -0.33 -30.06
C THR A 763 -26.01 0.76 -29.01
N ILE A 764 -25.20 0.64 -27.96
CA ILE A 764 -25.04 1.72 -26.98
C ILE A 764 -24.06 2.75 -27.54
N SER A 765 -24.44 4.01 -27.62
CA SER A 765 -23.59 5.07 -28.20
C SER A 765 -23.67 6.36 -27.39
N GLN A 766 -22.88 7.36 -27.79
CA GLN A 766 -23.02 8.74 -27.31
C GLN A 766 -23.85 9.56 -28.29
N ASN A 767 -24.70 10.42 -27.76
CA ASN A 767 -25.44 11.37 -28.56
C ASN A 767 -24.49 12.40 -29.19
N SER A 768 -24.36 12.37 -30.51
CA SER A 768 -23.53 13.27 -31.30
C SER A 768 -24.27 14.52 -31.82
N ILE A 769 -25.56 14.70 -31.49
CA ILE A 769 -26.36 15.83 -31.97
C ILE A 769 -26.00 17.08 -31.15
N VAL A 770 -25.16 17.95 -31.72
CA VAL A 770 -24.53 19.13 -31.10
C VAL A 770 -25.51 20.11 -30.43
N ASN A 771 -26.79 20.11 -30.84
CA ASN A 771 -27.84 20.99 -30.29
C ASN A 771 -28.90 20.25 -29.45
N SER A 772 -28.67 18.98 -29.11
CA SER A 772 -29.55 18.22 -28.24
C SER A 772 -29.26 18.54 -26.77
N PRO A 773 -30.28 18.69 -25.89
CA PRO A 773 -30.07 18.77 -24.43
C PRO A 773 -29.42 17.50 -23.84
N ASP A 774 -29.28 16.45 -24.67
CA ASP A 774 -28.66 15.19 -24.34
C ASP A 774 -27.34 14.96 -25.07
N TYR A 775 -26.73 15.99 -25.68
CA TYR A 775 -25.40 15.89 -26.31
C TYR A 775 -24.36 15.29 -25.34
N GLY A 776 -23.57 14.34 -25.82
CA GLY A 776 -22.56 13.61 -25.04
C GLY A 776 -23.11 12.55 -24.08
N LYS A 777 -24.43 12.44 -23.89
CA LYS A 777 -25.04 11.43 -23.02
C LYS A 777 -25.17 10.07 -23.72
N SER A 778 -25.18 8.99 -22.93
CA SER A 778 -25.39 7.64 -23.46
C SER A 778 -26.82 7.43 -23.98
N VAL A 779 -26.90 6.93 -25.21
CA VAL A 779 -28.14 6.64 -25.93
C VAL A 779 -28.17 5.20 -26.41
N VAL A 780 -29.38 4.70 -26.66
CA VAL A 780 -29.58 3.43 -27.37
C VAL A 780 -29.88 3.77 -28.82
N LEU A 781 -29.09 3.19 -29.72
CA LEU A 781 -29.36 3.14 -31.15
C LEU A 781 -30.04 1.81 -31.46
N VAL A 782 -31.09 1.84 -32.27
CA VAL A 782 -31.74 0.65 -32.84
C VAL A 782 -31.50 0.71 -34.33
N GLU A 783 -30.90 -0.33 -34.91
CA GLU A 783 -30.58 -0.39 -36.34
C GLU A 783 -29.74 0.81 -36.82
N GLY A 784 -28.85 1.32 -35.97
CA GLY A 784 -28.00 2.49 -36.24
C GLY A 784 -28.63 3.85 -35.97
N GLU A 785 -29.93 3.90 -35.69
CA GLU A 785 -30.70 5.14 -35.51
C GLU A 785 -31.13 5.35 -34.06
N MET A 786 -31.21 6.60 -33.61
CA MET A 786 -31.46 6.91 -32.20
C MET A 786 -32.89 6.55 -31.75
N LEU A 787 -32.98 5.80 -30.65
CA LEU A 787 -34.23 5.52 -29.94
C LEU A 787 -34.47 6.53 -28.79
N GLY A 788 -33.46 6.74 -27.95
CA GLY A 788 -33.56 7.60 -26.77
C GLY A 788 -32.35 7.49 -25.84
N ARG A 789 -32.31 8.33 -24.81
CA ARG A 789 -31.23 8.35 -23.81
C ARG A 789 -31.46 7.33 -22.72
N LEU A 790 -30.40 6.74 -22.20
CA LEU A 790 -30.48 5.93 -20.98
C LEU A 790 -30.81 6.83 -19.78
N THR A 791 -31.70 6.37 -18.90
CA THR A 791 -31.97 7.07 -17.63
C THR A 791 -30.78 6.90 -16.68
N ALA A 792 -30.56 7.84 -15.76
CA ALA A 792 -29.44 7.78 -14.82
C ALA A 792 -29.49 6.55 -13.87
N GLN A 793 -30.69 6.01 -13.64
CA GLN A 793 -30.93 4.79 -12.85
C GLN A 793 -30.84 3.50 -13.66
N SER A 794 -30.78 3.60 -14.99
CA SER A 794 -30.57 2.42 -15.84
C SER A 794 -29.16 1.90 -15.64
N PRO A 795 -28.95 0.57 -15.66
CA PRO A 795 -27.62 0.02 -15.86
C PRO A 795 -26.99 0.64 -17.10
N ARG A 796 -25.69 0.88 -17.02
CA ARG A 796 -24.90 1.39 -18.13
C ARG A 796 -24.04 0.26 -18.66
N LEU A 797 -24.15 0.01 -19.96
CA LEU A 797 -23.23 -0.84 -20.70
C LEU A 797 -22.18 0.04 -21.40
N PRO A 798 -20.99 -0.49 -21.69
CA PRO A 798 -19.94 0.21 -22.43
C PRO A 798 -20.43 0.82 -23.75
N LEU A 799 -19.91 2.00 -24.09
CA LEU A 799 -20.15 2.60 -25.41
C LEU A 799 -19.60 1.68 -26.50
N GLY A 800 -20.41 1.43 -27.53
CA GLY A 800 -20.15 0.47 -28.60
C GLY A 800 -20.64 -0.96 -28.31
N THR A 801 -21.25 -1.22 -27.15
CA THR A 801 -21.87 -2.53 -26.88
C THR A 801 -23.01 -2.77 -27.88
N THR A 802 -23.01 -3.94 -28.51
CA THR A 802 -24.07 -4.40 -29.41
C THR A 802 -24.83 -5.56 -28.79
N ALA A 803 -26.12 -5.68 -29.08
CA ALA A 803 -26.98 -6.77 -28.61
C ALA A 803 -28.22 -6.88 -29.48
N ILE A 804 -28.94 -7.99 -29.36
CA ILE A 804 -30.32 -8.15 -29.80
C ILE A 804 -31.22 -7.80 -28.61
N ALA A 805 -32.26 -7.01 -28.84
CA ALA A 805 -33.17 -6.60 -27.79
C ALA A 805 -34.65 -6.54 -28.23
N THR A 806 -35.57 -6.70 -27.28
CA THR A 806 -36.98 -6.35 -27.42
C THR A 806 -37.26 -5.01 -26.75
N ILE A 807 -38.26 -4.27 -27.23
CA ILE A 807 -38.57 -2.92 -26.74
C ILE A 807 -40.01 -2.86 -26.24
N ASP A 808 -40.15 -2.60 -24.95
CA ASP A 808 -41.44 -2.47 -24.28
C ASP A 808 -41.71 -1.01 -23.92
N LEU A 809 -42.58 -0.38 -24.70
CA LEU A 809 -43.04 0.98 -24.44
C LEU A 809 -43.79 1.03 -23.10
N LEU A 810 -43.34 1.90 -22.19
CA LEU A 810 -44.02 2.08 -20.91
C LEU A 810 -45.24 3.00 -21.11
N PRO A 811 -46.41 2.66 -20.54
CA PRO A 811 -47.58 3.51 -20.63
C PRO A 811 -47.31 4.87 -20.00
N ASN A 812 -47.79 5.92 -20.63
CA ASN A 812 -47.60 7.26 -20.12
C ASN A 812 -48.35 7.45 -18.80
N SER A 813 -47.60 7.87 -17.78
CA SER A 813 -48.19 8.32 -16.53
C SER A 813 -48.84 9.69 -16.64
N ILE A 814 -48.85 10.32 -17.83
CA ILE A 814 -49.39 11.65 -18.07
C ILE A 814 -50.33 11.58 -19.28
N THR A 815 -51.52 12.15 -19.15
CA THR A 815 -52.48 12.40 -20.22
C THR A 815 -52.52 13.90 -20.49
N ALA A 816 -52.47 14.30 -21.76
CA ALA A 816 -52.67 15.69 -22.16
C ALA A 816 -54.15 15.90 -22.44
N ALA A 817 -54.71 16.99 -21.90
CA ALA A 817 -56.07 17.42 -22.15
C ALA A 817 -56.02 18.88 -22.58
N THR A 818 -56.61 19.23 -23.72
CA THR A 818 -56.72 20.63 -24.14
C THR A 818 -58.16 21.06 -23.96
N THR A 819 -58.39 22.12 -23.19
CA THR A 819 -59.73 22.67 -23.03
C THR A 819 -60.24 23.23 -24.36
N SER A 820 -61.55 23.36 -24.54
CA SER A 820 -62.16 23.91 -25.75
C SER A 820 -61.70 25.34 -26.09
N ASP A 821 -61.22 26.08 -25.09
CA ASP A 821 -60.61 27.41 -25.22
C ASP A 821 -59.08 27.39 -25.29
N GLY A 822 -58.48 26.22 -25.54
CA GLY A 822 -57.07 26.05 -25.88
C GLY A 822 -56.11 25.95 -24.70
N ILE A 823 -56.57 25.74 -23.47
CA ILE A 823 -55.69 25.63 -22.30
C ILE A 823 -55.14 24.21 -22.21
N PRO A 824 -53.80 24.02 -22.24
CA PRO A 824 -53.20 22.71 -22.10
C PRO A 824 -53.13 22.29 -20.62
N LEU A 825 -53.78 21.18 -20.30
CA LEU A 825 -53.78 20.52 -19.01
C LEU A 825 -52.98 19.22 -19.11
N ARG A 826 -52.08 19.00 -18.14
CA ARG A 826 -51.31 17.77 -17.98
C ARG A 826 -51.77 17.09 -16.71
N ILE A 827 -52.21 15.85 -16.85
CA ILE A 827 -52.82 15.06 -15.79
C ILE A 827 -51.97 13.81 -15.61
N ARG A 828 -51.42 13.62 -14.42
CA ARG A 828 -50.69 12.42 -14.05
C ARG A 828 -51.68 11.27 -13.83
N SER A 829 -51.95 10.49 -14.87
CA SER A 829 -52.95 9.42 -14.89
C SER A 829 -52.55 8.24 -14.00
N GLN A 830 -53.53 7.67 -13.31
CA GLN A 830 -53.40 6.41 -12.56
C GLN A 830 -53.97 5.20 -13.33
N THR A 831 -54.71 5.44 -14.41
CA THR A 831 -55.36 4.38 -15.22
C THR A 831 -54.80 4.44 -16.65
N ALA A 832 -54.04 3.40 -17.02
CA ALA A 832 -53.31 3.29 -18.28
C ALA A 832 -54.19 3.00 -19.52
N GLN A 833 -55.51 3.19 -19.42
CA GLN A 833 -56.46 2.79 -20.46
C GLN A 833 -57.42 3.94 -20.77
N PHE A 834 -57.01 4.84 -21.64
CA PHE A 834 -57.94 5.57 -22.48
C PHE A 834 -57.52 5.33 -23.92
N LEU A 835 -58.21 4.40 -24.57
CA LEU A 835 -58.21 4.25 -26.02
C LEU A 835 -59.06 5.39 -26.60
N GLU A 836 -58.48 6.07 -27.58
CA GLU A 836 -59.11 6.95 -28.58
C GLU A 836 -60.32 7.77 -28.13
N SER A 837 -60.13 9.08 -27.95
CA SER A 837 -61.26 10.01 -27.97
C SER A 837 -60.89 11.28 -28.72
N GLU A 838 -61.25 11.33 -30.01
CA GLU A 838 -61.43 12.59 -30.75
C GLU A 838 -62.68 13.36 -30.30
N SER A 839 -63.36 12.89 -29.24
CA SER A 839 -64.57 13.48 -28.68
C SER A 839 -64.29 14.42 -27.49
N LEU A 840 -65.12 15.46 -27.39
CA LEU A 840 -65.15 16.40 -26.28
C LEU A 840 -65.61 15.69 -25.00
N ILE A 841 -64.84 15.77 -23.92
CA ILE A 841 -65.12 15.12 -22.63
C ILE A 841 -65.25 16.16 -21.52
N SER A 842 -66.19 15.95 -20.59
CA SER A 842 -66.35 16.78 -19.40
C SER A 842 -65.34 16.36 -18.31
N LEU A 843 -64.39 17.22 -18.02
CA LEU A 843 -63.34 17.01 -17.02
C LEU A 843 -63.55 17.91 -15.81
N GLU A 844 -63.86 17.32 -14.66
CA GLU A 844 -64.04 18.01 -13.38
C GLU A 844 -62.72 18.06 -12.59
N ILE A 845 -62.41 19.21 -11.99
CA ILE A 845 -61.25 19.39 -11.11
C ILE A 845 -61.68 19.36 -9.64
N VAL A 846 -61.02 18.53 -8.83
CA VAL A 846 -61.34 18.36 -7.40
C VAL A 846 -60.08 18.46 -6.54
N ALA A 847 -60.08 19.32 -5.52
CA ALA A 847 -59.02 19.35 -4.51
C ALA A 847 -59.28 18.31 -3.41
N GLN A 848 -58.25 17.57 -3.02
CA GLN A 848 -58.28 16.61 -1.91
C GLN A 848 -57.04 16.79 -1.01
N PRO A 849 -57.16 16.60 0.32
CA PRO A 849 -56.00 16.63 1.21
C PRO A 849 -55.02 15.48 0.91
N SER A 850 -53.71 15.74 1.03
CA SER A 850 -52.70 14.68 0.95
C SER A 850 -52.77 13.75 2.17
N GLU A 851 -52.66 12.43 1.95
CA GLU A 851 -52.63 11.42 3.02
C GLU A 851 -51.44 11.62 3.98
N GLN A 852 -50.29 12.09 3.47
CA GLN A 852 -49.09 12.34 4.26
C GLN A 852 -49.10 13.70 4.97
N ASN A 853 -49.89 14.66 4.49
CA ASN A 853 -49.99 15.99 5.09
C ASN A 853 -51.35 16.63 4.79
N LYS A 854 -52.26 16.57 5.76
CA LYS A 854 -53.65 17.05 5.64
C LYS A 854 -53.76 18.56 5.32
N SER A 855 -52.71 19.35 5.55
CA SER A 855 -52.68 20.79 5.20
C SER A 855 -52.39 21.07 3.72
N LYS A 856 -51.89 20.07 2.97
CA LYS A 856 -51.52 20.21 1.56
C LYS A 856 -52.62 19.66 0.66
N LEU A 857 -53.24 20.53 -0.14
CA LEU A 857 -54.25 20.14 -1.14
C LEU A 857 -53.59 19.68 -2.44
N LEU A 858 -53.94 18.46 -2.88
CA LEU A 858 -53.62 17.90 -4.19
C LEU A 858 -54.83 18.05 -5.11
N TRP A 859 -54.58 18.37 -6.38
CA TRP A 859 -55.63 18.65 -7.36
C TRP A 859 -55.77 17.47 -8.32
N TYR A 860 -56.97 16.89 -8.38
CA TYR A 860 -57.29 15.73 -9.18
C TYR A 860 -58.24 16.09 -10.32
N ALA A 861 -58.12 15.38 -11.43
CA ALA A 861 -59.06 15.43 -12.54
C ALA A 861 -59.97 14.20 -12.49
N LYS A 862 -61.26 14.41 -12.72
CA LYS A 862 -62.30 13.38 -12.79
C LYS A 862 -63.06 13.46 -14.12
N VAL A 863 -63.42 12.30 -14.64
CA VAL A 863 -64.31 12.15 -15.80
C VAL A 863 -65.41 11.18 -15.36
N ASP A 864 -66.68 11.55 -15.56
CA ASP A 864 -67.86 10.78 -15.13
C ASP A 864 -67.78 10.29 -13.67
N GLY A 865 -67.30 11.16 -12.77
CA GLY A 865 -67.12 10.87 -11.35
C GLY A 865 -65.91 9.99 -10.99
N LYS A 866 -65.22 9.41 -11.96
CA LYS A 866 -64.01 8.59 -11.77
C LYS A 866 -62.74 9.42 -11.83
N THR A 867 -61.87 9.29 -10.83
CA THR A 867 -60.55 9.97 -10.82
C THR A 867 -59.66 9.39 -11.90
N ILE A 868 -59.27 10.22 -12.86
CA ILE A 868 -58.36 9.83 -13.94
C ILE A 868 -56.90 10.08 -13.55
N GLY A 869 -56.61 11.10 -12.73
CA GLY A 869 -55.25 11.39 -12.29
C GLY A 869 -55.09 12.72 -11.57
N MET A 870 -53.85 13.05 -11.20
CA MET A 870 -53.50 14.29 -10.48
C MET A 870 -52.98 15.35 -11.45
N LEU A 871 -53.46 16.60 -11.36
CA LEU A 871 -52.96 17.71 -12.19
C LEU A 871 -51.48 17.99 -11.87
N CYS A 872 -50.67 18.13 -12.93
CA CYS A 872 -49.27 18.50 -12.79
C CYS A 872 -49.13 19.96 -12.30
N HIS A 873 -48.02 20.26 -11.62
CA HIS A 873 -47.74 21.60 -11.09
C HIS A 873 -47.90 22.71 -12.14
N ARG A 874 -47.46 22.49 -13.39
CA ARG A 874 -47.58 23.46 -14.48
C ARG A 874 -49.03 23.80 -14.82
N SER A 875 -49.93 22.81 -14.83
CA SER A 875 -51.36 23.02 -15.10
C SER A 875 -52.07 23.66 -13.92
N ILE A 876 -51.68 23.31 -12.69
CA ILE A 876 -52.12 24.00 -11.47
C ILE A 876 -51.74 25.49 -11.54
N SER A 877 -50.50 25.82 -11.91
CA SER A 877 -50.04 27.20 -12.06
C SER A 877 -50.85 27.97 -13.10
N VAL A 878 -51.04 27.39 -14.30
CA VAL A 878 -51.83 28.02 -15.38
C VAL A 878 -53.26 28.28 -14.93
N LEU A 879 -53.93 27.29 -14.34
CA LEU A 879 -55.30 27.44 -13.85
C LEU A 879 -55.40 28.43 -12.69
N LYS A 880 -54.39 28.54 -11.81
CA LYS A 880 -54.33 29.56 -10.76
C LYS A 880 -54.21 30.96 -11.34
N THR A 881 -53.29 31.17 -12.29
CA THR A 881 -53.07 32.47 -12.95
C THR A 881 -54.34 32.94 -13.66
N LEU A 882 -55.05 32.01 -14.32
CA LEU A 882 -56.32 32.29 -14.97
C LEU A 882 -57.51 32.37 -14.01
N ARG A 883 -57.31 32.18 -12.69
CA ARG A 883 -58.35 32.13 -11.64
C ARG A 883 -59.42 31.05 -11.88
N ARG A 884 -59.06 29.95 -12.55
CA ARG A 884 -59.95 28.82 -12.88
C ARG A 884 -59.65 27.55 -12.09
N LEU A 885 -58.74 27.60 -11.13
CA LEU A 885 -58.47 26.48 -10.22
C LEU A 885 -59.42 26.53 -9.00
N GLN A 886 -60.57 25.89 -9.10
CA GLN A 886 -61.52 25.71 -7.99
C GLN A 886 -62.09 24.29 -8.03
N THR A 887 -62.39 23.72 -6.86
CA THR A 887 -63.04 22.40 -6.77
C THR A 887 -64.44 22.45 -7.38
N GLY A 888 -64.78 21.48 -8.22
CA GLY A 888 -66.05 21.39 -8.94
C GLY A 888 -66.04 22.09 -10.31
N ASN A 889 -64.94 22.74 -10.70
CA ASN A 889 -64.85 23.34 -12.04
C ASN A 889 -64.77 22.25 -13.12
N VAL A 890 -65.67 22.34 -14.09
CA VAL A 890 -65.74 21.41 -15.23
C VAL A 890 -65.23 22.10 -16.50
N PHE A 891 -64.35 21.42 -17.22
CA PHE A 891 -63.81 21.84 -18.50
C PHE A 891 -64.24 20.87 -19.58
N GLN A 892 -64.65 21.38 -20.73
CA GLN A 892 -64.75 20.56 -21.93
C GLN A 892 -63.34 20.40 -22.50
N VAL A 893 -62.84 19.18 -22.56
CA VAL A 893 -61.47 18.88 -23.00
C VAL A 893 -61.46 17.85 -24.11
N THR A 894 -60.49 17.97 -25.01
CA THR A 894 -60.10 16.87 -25.90
C THR A 894 -58.88 16.18 -25.29
N LEU A 895 -58.98 14.87 -25.05
CA LEU A 895 -57.84 14.09 -24.57
C LEU A 895 -56.96 13.71 -25.74
N GLN A 896 -55.67 13.99 -25.62
CA GLN A 896 -54.66 13.57 -26.57
C GLN A 896 -53.81 12.47 -25.93
N PRO A 897 -53.66 11.30 -26.57
CA PRO A 897 -52.68 10.32 -26.13
C PRO A 897 -51.30 10.97 -26.26
N LEU A 898 -50.60 11.09 -25.13
CA LEU A 898 -49.19 11.48 -25.17
C LEU A 898 -48.39 10.31 -25.76
N LEU A 899 -47.36 10.63 -26.55
CA LEU A 899 -46.38 9.65 -27.02
C LEU A 899 -45.58 9.10 -25.83
N PRO A 900 -45.30 7.80 -25.73
CA PRO A 900 -44.56 7.20 -24.62
C PRO A 900 -43.26 7.97 -24.32
N GLU A 901 -43.05 8.37 -23.06
CA GLU A 901 -41.83 9.08 -22.67
C GLU A 901 -40.65 8.15 -22.34
N THR A 902 -40.95 6.88 -22.03
CA THR A 902 -39.97 5.88 -21.56
C THR A 902 -40.27 4.50 -22.13
N ALA A 903 -39.24 3.66 -22.26
CA ALA A 903 -39.37 2.26 -22.64
C ALA A 903 -38.34 1.41 -21.88
N TRP A 904 -38.64 0.13 -21.74
CA TRP A 904 -37.66 -0.88 -21.39
C TRP A 904 -37.07 -1.47 -22.67
N VAL A 905 -35.75 -1.65 -22.66
CA VAL A 905 -35.01 -2.37 -23.70
C VAL A 905 -34.47 -3.63 -23.04
N GLU A 906 -35.01 -4.79 -23.42
CA GLU A 906 -34.63 -6.09 -22.87
C GLU A 906 -33.65 -6.80 -23.79
N LEU A 907 -32.46 -7.10 -23.27
CA LEU A 907 -31.35 -7.69 -23.99
C LEU A 907 -31.44 -9.22 -23.98
N GLU A 908 -31.21 -9.83 -25.13
CA GLU A 908 -30.96 -11.26 -25.23
C GLU A 908 -29.53 -11.57 -24.76
N PRO A 909 -29.31 -12.30 -23.65
CA PRO A 909 -28.00 -12.41 -23.02
C PRO A 909 -26.88 -12.98 -23.92
N SER A 910 -27.19 -14.00 -24.72
CA SER A 910 -26.27 -14.67 -25.66
C SER A 910 -25.79 -13.74 -26.79
N SER A 911 -26.56 -12.70 -27.10
CA SER A 911 -26.31 -11.78 -28.20
C SER A 911 -25.42 -10.59 -27.83
N VAL A 912 -25.19 -10.34 -26.53
CA VAL A 912 -24.42 -9.18 -26.07
C VAL A 912 -22.96 -9.32 -26.49
N ARG A 913 -22.42 -8.26 -27.11
CA ARG A 913 -21.02 -8.15 -27.54
C ARG A 913 -20.48 -6.77 -27.15
N TYR A 914 -19.47 -6.75 -26.30
CA TYR A 914 -18.75 -5.53 -25.94
C TYR A 914 -17.82 -5.07 -27.09
N PRO A 915 -17.45 -3.79 -27.18
CA PRO A 915 -16.57 -3.28 -28.25
C PRO A 915 -15.22 -4.01 -28.29
N GLU A 916 -14.53 -4.03 -29.43
CA GLU A 916 -13.20 -4.65 -29.54
C GLU A 916 -12.16 -4.01 -28.60
N ILE A 917 -12.22 -2.71 -28.34
CA ILE A 917 -11.36 -2.04 -27.34
C ILE A 917 -11.62 -2.61 -25.93
N TRP A 918 -12.79 -3.19 -25.70
CA TRP A 918 -13.15 -3.92 -24.48
C TRP A 918 -12.79 -5.41 -24.55
N GLN A 919 -12.78 -6.03 -25.74
CA GLN A 919 -12.49 -7.46 -25.95
C GLN A 919 -11.03 -7.81 -26.27
N GLN A 920 -10.26 -6.98 -26.98
CA GLN A 920 -8.81 -7.18 -27.26
C GLN A 920 -7.97 -7.15 -25.99
N SER A 921 -8.52 -6.58 -24.92
CA SER A 921 -7.97 -6.70 -23.59
C SER A 921 -7.96 -8.19 -23.12
N LEU A 922 -8.87 -9.06 -23.53
CA LEU A 922 -8.92 -10.47 -23.07
C LEU A 922 -7.81 -11.38 -23.62
N ARG A 923 -6.93 -10.91 -24.52
CA ARG A 923 -5.90 -11.73 -25.19
C ARG A 923 -4.49 -11.12 -25.21
N GLY A 924 -4.23 -10.11 -24.38
CA GLY A 924 -2.91 -9.49 -24.23
C GLY A 924 -2.29 -9.82 -22.90
#